data_AF-A0A1C5FRE0-F1
#
_entry.id   AF-A0A1C5FRE0-F1
#
_cell.length_a   1.000
_cell.length_b   1.000
_cell.length_c   1.000
_cell.angle_alpha   90.00
_cell.angle_beta   90.00
_cell.angle_gamma   90.00
#
_symmetry.space_group_name_H-M   'P 1'
#
loop_
_entity.id
_entity.type
_entity.pdbx_description
1 polymer ?
#
loop_
_entity_poly.entity_id
_entity_poly.type
_entity_poly.pdbx_seq_one_letter_code
_entity_poly.pdbx_strand_id
1 'polypeptide(L)'
;RLAAHMAAVAPLPVPVMRMVQKAVDGRTDTGRLAEVFLGGLMLPVEPPASAGQDPLPPEHRPFTFTDAAQRALLGAVPLAELVSTSRLIGRRLEQLAGRSPDFPAWLADPGGSDRLPAGARPFSAVERRLAARLGAPPRPSVFTMPTAAVRWRRLEPGDPRTLGPYRLTMAGPPGARLTPYLGQDAYDAEAVLQTARHARGEAAAALLDVQAEALRRMDGRYARRLLREGLTDDVPWIAEEAFIGERLDYVLRGHAEQWGDRPDDALLAAPERWDGHTALALARKVADAVRTSEDAGVVHGDLSVSTVHIAGEDILLTGWSSAAIDGTPSPASAGGRPPAPEDNVKALGDILLCLGGGALARRPAPGLYFMPRWSSAVWEPLRAVVMACRENPRRHTAYGIWELLMEFRPDAAPPRARAEQPSPRVRRPLFRPGGPLACSRCGNPLEPDDRFCDGCGVDLYSSPPVSAPPRPEPGSARAPRAEPGSALPSVDGYRAYRRLGGSQGRDVYLARRPGAQREVVIRMAPGAGRELRAEAEALRRMSGHYAPRLFVDASSSNPPWLVMECVRLPDGSPAPPLSSLLGREPDGSSKLDPVHAATIGLRLAEAVNMCALKGIVPGALTPDTVLVTDRTVKLIGWTDANLNDRLPGAPTPADSVYALGKILRALSDSQPTARLSQAGALWQNPLSIISACLNEQPSKRPSASQVADVFVKSLPTVRASAHTPYEAETPAATPPPDGTPEAEPAPTMAAEPPPSRSTRSRLAALMGLGGRSAKAEQRQHKLDLIRTPLPSCHRIAVISRPVSAGRTVTTLALGAVLAGERQDEVIAVDAMPGGDTLSRRVDARSDWTVHDLARADLPGDDADSIRRFTSRLPSGLEVLLGDPTPMSLVGRAAPIDDTEYRRVMALLARHYPIVLSDSDTGALHDSMRGILDLADQLIIVTTPSVEYMRSAHITLDQLAEDGHADLVRRVITVVNMSHDVPWTDHYEGLTAGFRDRSRGVVVVPYDEHLASRGEIDLRRLASRTLDAYLDLAALVAEGFPGAGD
;
A
#
# COMPACT_ATOMS: atom_id res chain seq x y z
N ARG A 1 22.91 35.41 6.31
CA ARG A 1 22.88 34.15 5.51
C ARG A 1 22.47 32.94 6.37
N LEU A 2 23.21 32.57 7.43
CA LEU A 2 22.84 31.46 8.32
C LEU A 2 21.41 31.61 8.90
N ALA A 3 21.06 32.79 9.39
CA ALA A 3 19.71 33.10 9.89
C ALA A 3 18.61 32.90 8.83
N ALA A 4 18.90 33.14 7.54
CA ALA A 4 17.93 32.92 6.45
C ALA A 4 17.69 31.44 6.18
N HIS A 5 18.74 30.62 6.23
CA HIS A 5 18.63 29.16 6.15
C HIS A 5 17.86 28.56 7.32
N MET A 6 18.07 29.09 8.53
CA MET A 6 17.27 28.70 9.71
C MET A 6 15.81 29.15 9.59
N ALA A 7 15.57 30.37 9.12
CA ALA A 7 14.23 30.92 8.89
C ALA A 7 13.43 30.12 7.85
N ALA A 8 14.09 29.50 6.88
CA ALA A 8 13.48 28.63 5.87
C ALA A 8 12.93 27.32 6.45
N VAL A 9 13.56 26.78 7.50
CA VAL A 9 13.19 25.48 8.10
C VAL A 9 12.61 25.60 9.52
N ALA A 10 12.37 26.82 10.00
CA ALA A 10 11.74 27.09 11.29
C ALA A 10 10.26 26.65 11.32
N PRO A 11 9.72 26.21 12.48
CA PRO A 11 10.37 26.15 13.78
C PRO A 11 11.30 24.93 13.91
N LEU A 12 12.46 25.11 14.55
CA LEU A 12 13.49 24.06 14.69
C LEU A 12 14.21 24.10 16.05
N PRO A 13 14.67 22.95 16.59
CA PRO A 13 15.46 22.90 17.83
C PRO A 13 16.96 23.12 17.60
N VAL A 14 17.72 23.35 18.68
CA VAL A 14 19.16 23.69 18.63
C VAL A 14 20.02 22.63 17.88
N PRO A 15 19.79 21.31 18.03
CA PRO A 15 20.48 20.30 17.23
C PRO A 15 20.28 20.46 15.72
N VAL A 16 19.05 20.77 15.26
CA VAL A 16 18.78 21.04 13.84
C VAL A 16 19.50 22.31 13.39
N MET A 17 19.55 23.34 14.24
CA MET A 17 20.25 24.59 13.91
C MET A 17 21.75 24.36 13.68
N ARG A 18 22.39 23.48 14.48
CA ARG A 18 23.78 23.07 14.26
C ARG A 18 23.96 22.30 12.95
N MET A 19 22.97 21.49 12.57
CA MET A 19 22.97 20.81 11.26
C MET A 19 22.84 21.80 10.10
N VAL A 20 21.96 22.81 10.23
CA VAL A 20 21.83 23.90 9.26
C VAL A 20 23.16 24.64 9.14
N GLN A 21 23.79 25.00 10.26
CA GLN A 21 25.09 25.65 10.27
C GLN A 21 26.17 24.83 9.57
N LYS A 22 26.24 23.53 9.86
CA LYS A 22 27.19 22.62 9.20
C LYS A 22 26.91 22.51 7.70
N ALA A 23 25.65 22.53 7.28
CA ALA A 23 25.26 22.47 5.88
C ALA A 23 25.59 23.76 5.11
N VAL A 24 25.44 24.93 5.75
CA VAL A 24 25.65 26.24 5.11
C VAL A 24 27.13 26.64 5.10
N ASP A 25 27.81 26.47 6.24
CA ASP A 25 29.16 27.02 6.44
C ASP A 25 30.26 25.94 6.51
N GLY A 26 29.90 24.64 6.56
CA GLY A 26 30.85 23.53 6.71
C GLY A 26 31.54 23.45 8.08
N ARG A 27 31.21 24.37 9.00
CA ARG A 27 31.85 24.54 10.32
C ARG A 27 30.97 24.01 11.45
N THR A 28 31.61 23.75 12.59
CA THR A 28 30.95 23.27 13.82
C THR A 28 31.16 24.22 15.01
N ASP A 29 31.58 25.46 14.77
CA ASP A 29 31.84 26.46 15.80
C ASP A 29 30.55 27.09 16.36
N THR A 30 30.51 27.43 17.64
CA THR A 30 29.28 27.97 18.28
C THR A 30 29.06 29.47 18.05
N GLY A 31 30.07 30.20 17.57
CA GLY A 31 30.06 31.67 17.50
C GLY A 31 28.94 32.26 16.63
N ARG A 32 28.74 31.74 15.41
CA ARG A 32 27.71 32.24 14.49
C ARG A 32 26.28 31.89 14.92
N LEU A 33 26.10 30.71 15.52
CA LEU A 33 24.81 30.34 16.09
C LEU A 33 24.47 31.24 17.28
N ALA A 34 25.45 31.53 18.14
CA ALA A 34 25.29 32.47 19.24
C ALA A 34 24.94 33.88 18.76
N GLU A 35 25.53 34.35 17.65
CA GLU A 35 25.21 35.64 17.05
C GLU A 35 23.73 35.73 16.61
N VAL A 36 23.17 34.65 16.03
CA VAL A 36 21.74 34.60 15.65
C VAL A 36 20.82 34.65 16.88
N PHE A 37 21.19 33.97 17.97
CA PHE A 37 20.43 33.99 19.23
C PHE A 37 20.54 35.33 19.96
N LEU A 38 21.76 35.87 20.11
CA LEU A 38 22.03 37.14 20.79
C LEU A 38 21.50 38.35 20.00
N GLY A 39 21.28 38.20 18.70
CA GLY A 39 20.57 39.18 17.88
C GLY A 39 19.07 39.29 18.16
N GLY A 40 18.49 38.45 19.01
CA GLY A 40 17.08 38.52 19.42
C GLY A 40 16.08 38.19 18.31
N LEU A 41 16.54 37.60 17.21
CA LEU A 41 15.71 37.30 16.03
C LEU A 41 14.82 36.07 16.20
N MET A 42 15.17 35.18 17.13
CA MET A 42 14.47 33.92 17.37
C MET A 42 13.73 33.93 18.71
N LEU A 43 12.55 33.33 18.74
CA LEU A 43 11.69 33.20 19.91
C LEU A 43 11.35 31.72 20.13
N PRO A 44 11.27 31.25 21.39
CA PRO A 44 10.83 29.88 21.67
C PRO A 44 9.38 29.69 21.22
N VAL A 45 9.05 28.50 20.72
CA VAL A 45 7.67 28.11 20.40
C VAL A 45 7.32 26.80 21.07
N GLU A 46 6.02 26.53 21.17
CA GLU A 46 5.56 25.25 21.68
C GLU A 46 5.98 24.09 20.77
N PRO A 47 6.28 22.91 21.36
CA PRO A 47 6.52 21.69 20.61
C PRO A 47 5.37 21.34 19.67
N PRO A 48 5.63 20.65 18.53
CA PRO A 48 4.57 20.18 17.67
C PRO A 48 3.65 19.25 18.46
N ALA A 49 2.36 19.19 18.11
CA ALA A 49 1.40 18.25 18.73
C ALA A 49 1.90 16.79 18.66
N SER A 50 2.82 16.55 17.72
CA SER A 50 3.51 15.29 17.53
C SER A 50 4.47 14.85 18.63
N ALA A 51 4.93 15.77 19.47
CA ALA A 51 5.93 15.50 20.50
C ALA A 51 5.35 14.88 21.79
N GLY A 52 4.03 14.74 21.89
CA GLY A 52 3.33 14.19 23.05
C GLY A 52 3.25 15.13 24.26
N GLN A 53 2.96 14.55 25.42
CA GLN A 53 2.67 15.29 26.66
C GLN A 53 3.91 15.56 27.54
N ASP A 54 5.02 14.86 27.33
CA ASP A 54 6.24 15.03 28.14
C ASP A 54 7.01 16.31 27.74
N PRO A 55 7.52 17.09 28.72
CA PRO A 55 8.30 18.29 28.43
C PRO A 55 9.62 17.91 27.75
N LEU A 56 9.84 18.48 26.55
CA LEU A 56 11.08 18.27 25.80
C LEU A 56 12.30 18.77 26.60
N PRO A 57 13.45 18.06 26.54
CA PRO A 57 14.70 18.57 27.07
C PRO A 57 15.02 19.97 26.51
N PRO A 58 15.68 20.86 27.29
CA PRO A 58 15.93 22.25 26.91
C PRO A 58 16.54 22.42 25.50
N GLU A 59 17.45 21.55 25.12
CA GLU A 59 18.11 21.50 23.81
C GLU A 59 17.17 21.14 22.65
N HIS A 60 16.05 20.46 22.94
CA HIS A 60 15.03 20.07 21.96
C HIS A 60 13.86 21.04 21.89
N ARG A 61 13.88 22.14 22.66
CA ARG A 61 12.88 23.20 22.53
C ARG A 61 12.99 23.85 21.15
N PRO A 62 11.88 23.92 20.39
CA PRO A 62 11.88 24.56 19.08
C PRO A 62 11.86 26.08 19.21
N PHE A 63 12.49 26.75 18.25
CA PHE A 63 12.47 28.19 18.11
C PHE A 63 12.01 28.57 16.70
N THR A 64 11.32 29.71 16.61
CA THR A 64 10.89 30.32 15.34
C THR A 64 11.40 31.75 15.21
N PHE A 65 11.23 32.34 14.02
CA PHE A 65 11.45 33.76 13.78
C PHE A 65 10.10 34.51 13.81
N THR A 66 10.13 35.81 14.10
CA THR A 66 8.93 36.65 13.93
C THR A 66 8.53 36.72 12.45
N ASP A 67 7.24 36.88 12.15
CA ASP A 67 6.75 36.97 10.76
C ASP A 67 7.43 38.07 9.93
N ALA A 68 7.82 39.17 10.57
CA ALA A 68 8.55 40.26 9.94
C ALA A 68 10.02 39.90 9.66
N ALA A 69 10.74 39.35 10.64
CA ALA A 69 12.11 38.92 10.47
C ALA A 69 12.23 37.76 9.47
N GLN A 70 11.30 36.80 9.53
CA GLN A 70 11.27 35.64 8.65
C GLN A 70 11.08 36.06 7.17
N ARG A 71 10.14 36.96 6.88
CA ARG A 71 9.95 37.49 5.51
C ARG A 71 11.19 38.23 5.00
N ALA A 72 11.81 39.06 5.82
CA ALA A 72 13.02 39.80 5.45
C ALA A 72 14.21 38.86 5.19
N LEU A 73 14.38 37.82 6.02
CA LEU A 73 15.46 36.85 5.90
C LEU A 73 15.31 35.93 4.69
N LEU A 74 14.08 35.49 4.36
CA LEU A 74 13.82 34.64 3.20
C LEU A 74 14.10 35.36 1.87
N GLY A 75 13.94 36.68 1.82
CA GLY A 75 14.31 37.50 0.66
C GLY A 75 15.80 37.78 0.53
N ALA A 76 16.62 37.50 1.56
CA ALA A 76 18.03 37.85 1.60
C ALA A 76 18.97 36.79 0.99
N VAL A 77 18.45 35.60 0.66
CA VAL A 77 19.22 34.48 0.11
C VAL A 77 18.46 33.87 -1.07
N PRO A 78 19.14 33.43 -2.15
CA PRO A 78 18.47 32.81 -3.29
C PRO A 78 17.64 31.58 -2.91
N LEU A 79 16.44 31.50 -3.48
CA LEU A 79 15.47 30.43 -3.22
C LEU A 79 16.05 29.02 -3.41
N ALA A 80 16.79 28.81 -4.50
CA ALA A 80 17.43 27.54 -4.82
C ALA A 80 18.43 27.11 -3.74
N GLU A 81 19.08 28.06 -3.08
CA GLU A 81 20.04 27.80 -2.01
C GLU A 81 19.33 27.38 -0.71
N LEU A 82 18.21 28.04 -0.38
CA LEU A 82 17.38 27.65 0.77
C LEU A 82 16.81 26.24 0.59
N VAL A 83 16.34 25.91 -0.62
CA VAL A 83 15.81 24.58 -0.97
C VAL A 83 16.90 23.50 -0.95
N SER A 84 18.08 23.77 -1.51
CA SER A 84 19.18 22.80 -1.51
C SER A 84 19.68 22.48 -0.11
N THR A 85 19.80 23.51 0.74
CA THR A 85 20.20 23.37 2.15
C THR A 85 19.16 22.58 2.94
N SER A 86 17.87 22.87 2.74
CA SER A 86 16.77 22.12 3.35
C SER A 86 16.78 20.64 2.96
N ARG A 87 16.98 20.31 1.67
CA ARG A 87 17.09 18.92 1.18
C ARG A 87 18.29 18.19 1.78
N LEU A 88 19.42 18.88 1.92
CA LEU A 88 20.63 18.33 2.54
C LEU A 88 20.40 18.01 4.03
N ILE A 89 19.75 18.92 4.76
CA ILE A 89 19.37 18.71 6.16
C ILE A 89 18.38 17.54 6.26
N GLY A 90 17.35 17.49 5.40
CA GLY A 90 16.37 16.40 5.34
C GLY A 90 17.03 15.03 5.18
N ARG A 91 17.89 14.86 4.18
CA ARG A 91 18.67 13.61 3.96
C ARG A 91 19.56 13.25 5.14
N ARG A 92 20.18 14.24 5.79
CA ARG A 92 21.06 13.99 6.93
C ARG A 92 20.28 13.57 8.18
N LEU A 93 19.09 14.14 8.37
CA LEU A 93 18.17 13.75 9.44
C LEU A 93 17.65 12.33 9.24
N GLU A 94 17.32 11.94 8.01
CA GLU A 94 16.95 10.56 7.66
C GLU A 94 18.06 9.55 7.98
N GLN A 95 19.32 9.91 7.72
CA GLN A 95 20.48 9.07 8.03
C GLN A 95 20.75 8.93 9.54
N LEU A 96 20.37 9.94 10.33
CA LEU A 96 20.60 9.98 11.78
C LEU A 96 19.42 9.43 12.59
N ALA A 97 18.28 9.18 11.96
CA ALA A 97 17.08 8.65 12.60
C ALA A 97 17.35 7.30 13.28
N GLY A 98 17.02 7.20 14.57
CA GLY A 98 17.26 6.01 15.41
C GLY A 98 18.73 5.72 15.73
N ARG A 99 19.68 6.61 15.39
CA ARG A 99 21.13 6.37 15.52
C ARG A 99 21.90 7.42 16.33
N SER A 100 21.27 8.51 16.76
CA SER A 100 21.94 9.65 17.40
C SER A 100 21.38 9.95 18.80
N PRO A 101 22.20 10.00 19.86
CA PRO A 101 21.76 10.40 21.21
C PRO A 101 21.41 11.90 21.32
N ASP A 102 21.93 12.74 20.41
CA ASP A 102 21.74 14.20 20.42
C ASP A 102 20.49 14.67 19.63
N PHE A 103 19.70 13.73 19.09
CA PHE A 103 18.63 14.04 18.14
C PHE A 103 17.44 13.05 18.23
N PRO A 104 16.28 13.46 18.75
CA PRO A 104 15.06 12.69 18.68
C PRO A 104 14.48 12.85 17.28
N ALA A 105 14.85 11.93 16.39
CA ALA A 105 14.12 11.70 15.15
C ALA A 105 13.31 10.42 15.29
N TRP A 106 11.99 10.59 15.31
CA TRP A 106 11.04 9.53 15.59
C TRP A 106 10.42 9.01 14.30
N LEU A 107 10.85 7.83 13.86
CA LEU A 107 10.23 7.04 12.79
C LEU A 107 9.45 5.88 13.41
N ALA A 108 8.28 5.59 12.84
CA ALA A 108 7.45 4.48 13.25
C ALA A 108 8.15 3.15 12.96
N ASP A 109 8.68 2.51 14.00
CA ASP A 109 9.11 1.11 13.99
C ASP A 109 7.89 0.22 14.30
N PRO A 110 7.46 -0.69 13.40
CA PRO A 110 6.35 -1.61 13.66
C PRO A 110 6.65 -2.69 14.73
N GLY A 111 7.88 -2.76 15.25
CA GLY A 111 8.34 -3.79 16.20
C GLY A 111 8.97 -3.32 17.51
N GLY A 112 9.09 -2.01 17.77
CA GLY A 112 9.73 -1.46 18.98
C GLY A 112 8.77 -1.27 20.17
N SER A 113 9.26 -1.49 21.40
CA SER A 113 8.51 -1.27 22.64
C SER A 113 8.57 0.15 23.19
N ASP A 114 9.49 0.99 22.70
CA ASP A 114 9.49 2.42 23.00
C ASP A 114 8.45 3.11 22.12
N ARG A 115 7.31 3.45 22.75
CA ARG A 115 6.24 4.18 22.07
C ARG A 115 6.69 5.61 21.85
N LEU A 116 6.70 6.02 20.58
CA LEU A 116 6.72 7.43 20.23
C LEU A 116 5.51 8.12 20.88
N PRO A 117 5.66 9.35 21.39
CA PRO A 117 4.53 10.08 21.91
C PRO A 117 3.47 10.29 20.84
N ALA A 118 2.23 10.48 21.26
CA ALA A 118 1.07 10.38 20.39
C ALA A 118 0.88 11.58 19.42
N GLY A 119 1.84 11.81 18.53
CA GLY A 119 1.60 12.44 17.23
C GLY A 119 2.82 12.49 16.31
N ALA A 120 3.96 11.86 16.65
CA ALA A 120 5.24 11.94 15.94
C ALA A 120 5.08 11.87 14.41
N ARG A 121 5.37 12.97 13.69
CA ARG A 121 5.32 13.03 12.21
C ARG A 121 6.73 12.92 11.61
N PRO A 122 6.91 12.26 10.45
CA PRO A 122 8.20 12.16 9.78
C PRO A 122 8.71 13.52 9.26
N PHE A 123 10.04 13.68 9.23
CA PHE A 123 10.74 14.93 8.87
C PHE A 123 10.54 15.41 7.42
N SER A 124 9.89 14.61 6.56
CA SER A 124 9.43 15.00 5.21
C SER A 124 8.44 16.18 5.21
N ALA A 125 7.99 16.64 6.38
CA ALA A 125 7.22 17.87 6.55
C ALA A 125 8.03 19.15 6.28
N VAL A 126 9.36 19.15 6.46
CA VAL A 126 10.21 20.36 6.25
C VAL A 126 10.14 20.84 4.79
N GLU A 127 10.15 19.91 3.83
CA GLU A 127 10.05 20.23 2.39
C GLU A 127 8.66 20.77 2.00
N ARG A 128 7.58 20.23 2.59
CA ARG A 128 6.20 20.71 2.36
C ARG A 128 5.97 22.12 2.91
N ARG A 129 6.52 22.42 4.09
CA ARG A 129 6.41 23.76 4.72
C ARG A 129 7.20 24.81 3.95
N LEU A 130 8.40 24.46 3.50
CA LEU A 130 9.19 25.32 2.64
C LEU A 130 8.43 25.61 1.33
N ALA A 131 7.81 24.59 0.71
CA ALA A 131 7.01 24.77 -0.50
C ALA A 131 5.79 25.70 -0.28
N ALA A 132 5.02 25.50 0.81
CA ALA A 132 3.85 26.33 1.14
C ALA A 132 4.22 27.80 1.41
N ARG A 133 5.32 28.05 2.13
CA ARG A 133 5.79 29.40 2.47
C ARG A 133 6.42 30.15 1.30
N LEU A 134 6.83 29.43 0.27
CA LEU A 134 7.40 29.97 -0.95
C LEU A 134 6.35 30.12 -2.07
N GLY A 135 5.06 29.97 -1.74
CA GLY A 135 3.95 30.25 -2.66
C GLY A 135 3.57 29.08 -3.57
N ALA A 136 4.05 27.86 -3.33
CA ALA A 136 3.46 26.69 -3.97
C ALA A 136 2.05 26.46 -3.38
N PRO A 137 1.02 26.19 -4.21
CA PRO A 137 -0.32 25.97 -3.69
C PRO A 137 -0.27 24.77 -2.72
N PRO A 138 -0.90 24.88 -1.53
CA PRO A 138 -1.02 23.73 -0.65
C PRO A 138 -1.71 22.61 -1.45
N ARG A 139 -1.12 21.41 -1.45
CA ARG A 139 -1.84 20.24 -1.96
C ARG A 139 -3.17 20.17 -1.21
N PRO A 140 -4.29 19.88 -1.91
CA PRO A 140 -5.60 19.81 -1.27
C PRO A 140 -5.49 18.96 -0.02
N SER A 141 -6.01 19.48 1.09
CA SER A 141 -6.13 18.74 2.32
C SER A 141 -6.75 17.39 2.02
N VAL A 142 -6.33 16.39 2.79
CA VAL A 142 -6.87 15.04 2.83
C VAL A 142 -8.42 15.10 2.95
N PHE A 143 -9.03 16.21 3.40
CA PHE A 143 -10.50 16.42 3.41
C PHE A 143 -11.24 16.59 2.07
N THR A 144 -10.60 16.71 0.90
CA THR A 144 -11.34 16.92 -0.36
C THR A 144 -11.82 15.63 -1.02
N MET A 145 -12.91 15.06 -0.50
CA MET A 145 -13.94 14.43 -1.33
C MET A 145 -15.02 15.50 -1.64
N PRO A 146 -15.60 15.57 -2.86
CA PRO A 146 -16.58 16.60 -3.22
C PRO A 146 -17.82 16.63 -2.30
N THR A 147 -18.22 15.49 -1.73
CA THR A 147 -19.41 15.34 -0.87
C THR A 147 -19.21 15.83 0.57
N ALA A 148 -18.01 15.69 1.14
CA ALA A 148 -17.68 16.15 2.49
C ALA A 148 -17.36 17.65 2.55
N ALA A 149 -16.68 18.19 1.53
CA ALA A 149 -16.28 19.60 1.45
C ALA A 149 -17.47 20.58 1.33
N VAL A 150 -18.60 20.13 0.76
CA VAL A 150 -19.82 20.95 0.57
C VAL A 150 -20.47 21.38 1.90
N ARG A 151 -20.11 20.76 3.04
CA ARG A 151 -20.77 20.98 4.34
C ARG A 151 -19.93 21.70 5.38
N TRP A 152 -18.66 21.98 5.09
CA TRP A 152 -17.82 22.83 5.93
C TRP A 152 -18.00 24.29 5.47
N ARG A 153 -18.29 25.18 6.41
CA ARG A 153 -18.50 26.61 6.14
C ARG A 153 -17.28 27.44 6.53
N ARG A 154 -17.13 28.62 5.92
CA ARG A 154 -16.15 29.61 6.37
C ARG A 154 -16.50 30.08 7.78
N LEU A 155 -15.47 30.45 8.55
CA LEU A 155 -15.63 30.98 9.90
C LEU A 155 -16.38 32.32 9.89
N GLU A 156 -17.45 32.37 10.66
CA GLU A 156 -18.31 33.52 10.92
C GLU A 156 -17.77 34.36 12.09
N PRO A 157 -18.26 35.60 12.30
CA PRO A 157 -17.78 36.47 13.38
C PRO A 157 -17.90 35.88 14.80
N GLY A 158 -18.81 34.92 15.02
CA GLY A 158 -18.98 34.23 16.29
C GLY A 158 -18.12 32.98 16.48
N ASP A 159 -17.40 32.54 15.45
CA ASP A 159 -16.53 31.37 15.54
C ASP A 159 -15.15 31.76 16.10
N PRO A 160 -14.51 30.89 16.90
CA PRO A 160 -13.14 31.11 17.33
C PRO A 160 -12.20 31.20 16.12
N ARG A 161 -11.21 32.09 16.20
CA ARG A 161 -10.14 32.19 15.20
C ARG A 161 -8.94 31.32 15.55
N THR A 162 -8.75 31.09 16.84
CA THR A 162 -7.68 30.28 17.40
C THR A 162 -8.21 29.48 18.58
N LEU A 163 -7.73 28.25 18.74
CA LEU A 163 -7.95 27.42 19.91
C LEU A 163 -6.61 26.75 20.25
N GLY A 164 -6.08 27.06 21.43
CA GLY A 164 -4.71 26.72 21.81
C GLY A 164 -3.69 27.13 20.73
N PRO A 165 -2.81 26.21 20.28
CA PRO A 165 -1.79 26.49 19.26
C PRO A 165 -2.35 26.49 17.83
N TYR A 166 -3.64 26.21 17.62
CA TYR A 166 -4.22 26.01 16.30
C TYR A 166 -4.93 27.28 15.80
N ARG A 167 -4.63 27.66 14.56
CA ARG A 167 -5.38 28.65 13.78
C ARG A 167 -6.49 27.95 13.03
N LEU A 168 -7.73 28.39 13.24
CA LEU A 168 -8.91 27.79 12.61
C LEU A 168 -9.12 28.35 11.21
N THR A 169 -9.56 27.51 10.28
CA THR A 169 -9.79 27.85 8.88
C THR A 169 -11.25 27.67 8.45
N MET A 170 -11.91 26.62 8.93
CA MET A 170 -13.30 26.27 8.56
C MET A 170 -14.07 25.77 9.79
N ALA A 171 -15.38 25.97 9.80
CA ALA A 171 -16.30 25.35 10.74
C ALA A 171 -17.03 24.18 10.07
N GLY A 172 -17.04 23.03 10.72
CA GLY A 172 -17.75 21.85 10.23
C GLY A 172 -19.23 21.89 10.62
N PRO A 173 -20.02 20.94 10.11
CA PRO A 173 -21.42 20.82 10.49
C PRO A 173 -21.51 20.56 12.01
N PRO A 174 -22.30 21.35 12.75
CA PRO A 174 -22.36 21.21 14.20
C PRO A 174 -23.02 19.88 14.56
N GLY A 175 -22.36 19.11 15.43
CA GLY A 175 -22.93 17.92 16.02
C GLY A 175 -24.01 18.25 17.06
N ALA A 176 -24.59 17.21 17.66
CA ALA A 176 -25.58 17.36 18.72
C ALA A 176 -25.01 18.10 19.94
N ARG A 177 -23.74 17.84 20.29
CA ARG A 177 -23.11 18.34 21.52
C ARG A 177 -21.83 19.15 21.27
N LEU A 178 -21.11 18.82 20.20
CA LEU A 178 -19.82 19.40 19.87
C LEU A 178 -19.87 20.09 18.50
N THR A 179 -19.10 21.17 18.36
CA THR A 179 -18.89 21.84 17.08
C THR A 179 -17.45 21.56 16.61
N PRO A 180 -17.27 20.90 15.46
CA PRO A 180 -15.95 20.67 14.88
C PRO A 180 -15.48 21.90 14.09
N TYR A 181 -14.19 22.19 14.17
CA TYR A 181 -13.47 23.19 13.39
C TYR A 181 -12.24 22.54 12.75
N LEU A 182 -11.91 22.96 11.54
CA LEU A 182 -10.65 22.58 10.91
C LEU A 182 -9.63 23.63 11.32
N GLY A 183 -8.49 23.19 11.84
CA GLY A 183 -7.41 24.08 12.24
C GLY A 183 -6.04 23.54 11.90
N GLN A 184 -5.06 24.44 11.88
CA GLN A 184 -3.66 24.16 11.59
C GLN A 184 -2.79 24.71 12.72
N ASP A 185 -1.82 23.92 13.19
CA ASP A 185 -0.83 24.39 14.18
C ASP A 185 0.26 25.26 13.53
N ALA A 186 1.23 25.73 14.32
CA ALA A 186 2.40 26.50 13.85
C ALA A 186 3.31 25.73 12.85
N TYR A 187 3.00 24.45 12.63
CA TYR A 187 3.71 23.52 11.77
C TYR A 187 2.90 23.12 10.53
N ASP A 188 1.79 23.83 10.25
CA ASP A 188 0.85 23.57 9.15
C ASP A 188 0.22 22.16 9.23
N ALA A 189 0.22 21.54 10.41
CA ALA A 189 -0.42 20.24 10.62
C ALA A 189 -1.91 20.43 10.88
N GLU A 190 -2.72 19.84 10.01
CA GLU A 190 -4.18 19.86 10.15
C GLU A 190 -4.67 18.94 11.27
N ALA A 191 -5.66 19.45 12.00
CA ALA A 191 -6.40 18.77 13.04
C ALA A 191 -7.88 19.19 13.00
N VAL A 192 -8.75 18.32 13.50
CA VAL A 192 -10.15 18.68 13.78
C VAL A 192 -10.25 19.06 15.24
N LEU A 193 -10.55 20.33 15.50
CA LEU A 193 -10.75 20.84 16.85
C LEU A 193 -12.22 20.77 17.22
N GLN A 194 -12.54 20.27 18.41
CA GLN A 194 -13.91 20.19 18.90
C GLN A 194 -14.09 21.08 20.12
N THR A 195 -15.17 21.86 20.12
CA THR A 195 -15.61 22.64 21.28
C THR A 195 -17.02 22.25 21.67
N ALA A 196 -17.39 22.42 22.93
CA ALA A 196 -18.77 22.25 23.35
C ALA A 196 -19.69 23.29 22.68
N ARG A 197 -20.82 22.84 22.14
CA ARG A 197 -21.76 23.68 21.40
C ARG A 197 -22.66 24.51 22.33
N HIS A 198 -23.17 23.87 23.39
CA HIS A 198 -24.16 24.44 24.30
C HIS A 198 -23.72 24.49 25.77
N ALA A 199 -22.55 23.93 26.10
CA ALA A 199 -21.98 24.00 27.44
C ALA A 199 -20.85 25.04 27.49
N ARG A 200 -20.59 25.59 28.68
CA ARG A 200 -19.54 26.58 28.96
C ARG A 200 -18.80 26.22 30.25
N GLY A 201 -17.58 26.71 30.41
CA GLY A 201 -16.77 26.50 31.63
C GLY A 201 -16.57 25.02 31.97
N GLU A 202 -16.67 24.67 33.25
CA GLU A 202 -16.46 23.30 33.76
C GLU A 202 -17.35 22.26 33.08
N ALA A 203 -18.60 22.60 32.74
CA ALA A 203 -19.51 21.68 32.06
C ALA A 203 -19.06 21.37 30.62
N ALA A 204 -18.42 22.32 29.93
CA ALA A 204 -17.83 22.10 28.61
C ALA A 204 -16.56 21.25 28.71
N ALA A 205 -15.70 21.54 29.70
CA ALA A 205 -14.49 20.79 29.95
C ALA A 205 -14.79 19.33 30.28
N ALA A 206 -15.76 19.07 31.17
CA ALA A 206 -16.14 17.71 31.55
C ALA A 206 -16.73 16.90 30.37
N LEU A 207 -17.47 17.54 29.46
CA LEU A 207 -17.98 16.89 28.25
C LEU A 207 -16.86 16.50 27.28
N LEU A 208 -15.89 17.38 27.10
CA LEU A 208 -14.74 17.16 26.22
C LEU A 208 -13.74 16.17 26.81
N ASP A 209 -13.57 16.15 28.13
CA ASP A 209 -12.70 15.20 28.83
C ASP A 209 -13.16 13.76 28.64
N VAL A 210 -14.48 13.50 28.64
CA VAL A 210 -15.04 12.18 28.31
C VAL A 210 -14.62 11.74 26.91
N GLN A 211 -14.72 12.64 25.93
CA GLN A 211 -14.29 12.34 24.56
C GLN A 211 -12.78 12.14 24.50
N ALA A 212 -11.99 13.01 25.12
CA ALA A 212 -10.54 12.90 25.15
C ALA A 212 -10.09 11.57 25.77
N GLU A 213 -10.67 11.18 26.91
CA GLU A 213 -10.36 9.92 27.58
C GLU A 213 -10.75 8.70 26.74
N ALA A 214 -11.94 8.72 26.11
CA ALA A 214 -12.31 7.67 25.16
C ALA A 214 -11.27 7.55 24.02
N LEU A 215 -10.87 8.67 23.41
CA LEU A 215 -9.88 8.67 22.35
C LEU A 215 -8.49 8.21 22.82
N ARG A 216 -8.06 8.57 24.04
CA ARG A 216 -6.82 8.08 24.66
C ARG A 216 -6.82 6.57 24.80
N ARG A 217 -7.94 5.98 25.23
CA ARG A 217 -8.07 4.53 25.42
C ARG A 217 -8.18 3.75 24.10
N MET A 218 -8.84 4.34 23.12
CA MET A 218 -8.93 3.75 21.77
C MET A 218 -7.58 3.84 21.04
N ASP A 219 -6.77 4.88 21.26
CA ASP A 219 -5.43 5.10 20.70
C ASP A 219 -5.37 4.86 19.18
N GLY A 220 -6.31 5.48 18.46
CA GLY A 220 -6.39 5.35 17.00
C GLY A 220 -7.00 4.04 16.48
N ARG A 221 -7.33 3.07 17.34
CA ARG A 221 -8.05 1.85 16.92
C ARG A 221 -9.52 2.16 16.75
N TYR A 222 -10.02 2.14 15.52
CA TYR A 222 -11.42 2.43 15.18
C TYR A 222 -11.95 3.78 15.70
N ALA A 223 -11.09 4.70 16.14
CA ALA A 223 -11.43 6.03 16.60
C ALA A 223 -10.36 7.02 16.14
N ARG A 224 -10.69 8.31 16.06
CA ARG A 224 -9.68 9.34 15.78
C ARG A 224 -8.67 9.42 16.92
N ARG A 225 -7.42 9.68 16.61
CA ARG A 225 -6.42 9.89 17.65
C ARG A 225 -6.56 11.27 18.26
N LEU A 226 -6.50 11.34 19.60
CA LEU A 226 -6.36 12.60 20.32
C LEU A 226 -4.93 13.13 20.11
N LEU A 227 -4.82 14.38 19.64
CA LEU A 227 -3.54 15.05 19.41
C LEU A 227 -3.18 15.97 20.57
N ARG A 228 -4.15 16.74 21.08
CA ARG A 228 -3.95 17.69 22.18
C ARG A 228 -5.31 18.05 22.80
N GLU A 229 -5.28 18.58 24.02
CA GLU A 229 -6.46 19.12 24.71
C GLU A 229 -6.09 20.40 25.45
N GLY A 230 -7.04 21.31 25.56
CA GLY A 230 -6.97 22.52 26.38
C GLY A 230 -8.25 22.61 27.21
N LEU A 231 -8.44 21.66 28.11
CA LEU A 231 -9.65 21.54 28.93
C LEU A 231 -9.77 22.68 29.96
N THR A 232 -8.64 23.29 30.35
CA THR A 232 -8.56 24.39 31.31
C THR A 232 -8.61 25.78 30.67
N ASP A 233 -8.67 25.85 29.35
CA ASP A 233 -8.69 27.13 28.64
C ASP A 233 -10.07 27.82 28.75
N ASP A 234 -10.11 29.14 28.54
CA ASP A 234 -11.35 29.94 28.58
C ASP A 234 -12.47 29.36 27.70
N VAL A 235 -12.08 28.76 26.57
CA VAL A 235 -12.96 27.96 25.71
C VAL A 235 -12.37 26.55 25.66
N PRO A 236 -12.90 25.58 26.44
CA PRO A 236 -12.39 24.22 26.42
C PRO A 236 -12.42 23.61 25.02
N TRP A 237 -11.33 22.94 24.64
CA TRP A 237 -11.18 22.34 23.31
C TRP A 237 -10.36 21.05 23.35
N ILE A 238 -10.57 20.20 22.35
CA ILE A 238 -9.72 19.05 22.03
C ILE A 238 -9.36 19.08 20.55
N ALA A 239 -8.17 18.60 20.20
CA ALA A 239 -7.71 18.46 18.83
C ALA A 239 -7.54 16.97 18.49
N GLU A 240 -8.15 16.57 17.39
CA GLU A 240 -8.16 15.20 16.89
C GLU A 240 -7.48 15.12 15.53
N GLU A 241 -7.04 13.92 15.17
CA GLU A 241 -6.54 13.63 13.84
C GLU A 241 -7.60 13.91 12.76
N ALA A 242 -7.16 14.61 11.72
CA ALA A 242 -7.92 14.82 10.50
C ALA A 242 -8.17 13.49 9.78
N PHE A 243 -9.41 13.25 9.35
CA PHE A 243 -9.81 11.95 8.80
C PHE A 243 -10.71 12.08 7.57
N ILE A 244 -10.47 11.22 6.57
CA ILE A 244 -11.37 10.99 5.43
C ILE A 244 -12.28 9.81 5.76
N GLY A 245 -13.58 10.02 5.80
CA GLY A 245 -14.53 8.93 5.70
C GLY A 245 -15.95 9.42 5.54
N GLU A 246 -16.78 8.65 4.85
CA GLU A 246 -18.20 8.92 4.67
C GLU A 246 -19.00 8.30 5.81
N ARG A 247 -20.01 9.01 6.34
CA ARG A 247 -20.88 8.42 7.36
C ARG A 247 -21.71 7.30 6.77
N LEU A 248 -21.81 6.19 7.48
CA LEU A 248 -22.50 4.97 7.04
C LEU A 248 -23.97 5.26 6.68
N ASP A 249 -24.64 6.20 7.36
CA ASP A 249 -26.00 6.62 7.02
C ASP A 249 -26.15 7.25 5.63
N TYR A 250 -25.18 8.05 5.17
CA TYR A 250 -25.17 8.57 3.80
C TYR A 250 -24.91 7.48 2.78
N VAL A 251 -23.95 6.61 3.09
CA VAL A 251 -23.58 5.51 2.20
C VAL A 251 -24.76 4.55 1.99
N LEU A 252 -25.54 4.29 3.05
CA LEU A 252 -26.74 3.46 3.00
C LEU A 252 -27.93 4.13 2.28
N ARG A 253 -28.05 5.47 2.31
CA ARG A 253 -29.17 6.22 1.70
C ARG A 253 -28.95 6.60 0.22
N GLY A 254 -27.72 6.68 -0.25
CA GLY A 254 -27.41 7.19 -1.60
C GLY A 254 -27.82 8.67 -1.82
N HIS A 255 -27.85 9.14 -3.07
CA HIS A 255 -28.25 10.52 -3.46
C HIS A 255 -29.78 10.76 -3.40
N ALA A 256 -30.50 10.10 -2.49
CA ALA A 256 -31.96 10.17 -2.40
C ALA A 256 -32.53 11.52 -1.89
N GLU A 257 -31.70 12.55 -1.70
CA GLU A 257 -32.15 13.90 -1.33
C GLU A 257 -32.84 14.67 -2.49
N GLN A 258 -32.96 14.08 -3.69
CA GLN A 258 -33.58 14.74 -4.84
C GLN A 258 -35.12 14.65 -4.91
N TRP A 259 -35.76 13.76 -4.14
CA TRP A 259 -37.22 13.70 -4.04
C TRP A 259 -37.64 13.51 -2.58
N GLY A 260 -38.58 14.33 -2.12
CA GLY A 260 -38.96 14.52 -0.71
C GLY A 260 -39.67 13.35 -0.03
N ASP A 261 -39.15 12.14 -0.16
CA ASP A 261 -39.65 10.95 0.51
C ASP A 261 -39.00 10.72 1.88
N ARG A 262 -39.70 9.96 2.73
CA ARG A 262 -39.27 9.68 4.11
C ARG A 262 -37.93 8.90 4.11
N PRO A 263 -37.06 9.11 5.12
CA PRO A 263 -35.76 8.45 5.22
C PRO A 263 -35.77 6.92 5.11
N ASP A 264 -36.88 6.29 5.50
CA ASP A 264 -37.05 4.83 5.49
C ASP A 264 -37.32 4.25 4.09
N ASP A 265 -37.83 5.05 3.14
CA ASP A 265 -38.20 4.59 1.80
C ASP A 265 -36.98 4.58 0.85
N ALA A 266 -36.01 5.47 1.05
CA ALA A 266 -34.76 5.53 0.27
C ALA A 266 -33.85 4.30 0.46
N LEU A 267 -33.84 3.70 1.65
CA LEU A 267 -33.07 2.49 1.97
C LEU A 267 -33.54 1.26 1.15
N LEU A 268 -34.78 1.28 0.66
CA LEU A 268 -35.36 0.20 -0.15
C LEU A 268 -35.05 0.35 -1.65
N ALA A 269 -34.67 1.54 -2.11
CA ALA A 269 -34.54 1.88 -3.54
C ALA A 269 -33.14 1.63 -4.12
N ALA A 270 -32.12 1.35 -3.29
CA ALA A 270 -30.74 1.10 -3.74
C ALA A 270 -30.17 -0.28 -3.29
N PRO A 271 -30.80 -1.42 -3.66
CA PRO A 271 -30.27 -2.75 -3.34
C PRO A 271 -29.01 -3.13 -4.16
N GLU A 272 -28.64 -2.34 -5.18
CA GLU A 272 -27.63 -2.73 -6.18
C GLU A 272 -26.19 -2.32 -5.88
N ARG A 273 -25.91 -1.57 -4.79
CA ARG A 273 -24.54 -1.11 -4.49
C ARG A 273 -23.67 -2.11 -3.74
N TRP A 274 -24.22 -2.86 -2.77
CA TRP A 274 -23.46 -3.79 -1.92
C TRP A 274 -24.14 -5.15 -1.83
N ASP A 275 -23.36 -6.20 -2.02
CA ASP A 275 -23.80 -7.59 -1.84
C ASP A 275 -23.78 -8.01 -0.36
N GLY A 276 -24.35 -9.18 -0.05
CA GLY A 276 -24.43 -9.72 1.31
C GLY A 276 -23.06 -9.94 1.97
N HIS A 277 -22.01 -10.21 1.18
CA HIS A 277 -20.64 -10.42 1.66
C HIS A 277 -19.96 -9.12 2.07
N THR A 278 -20.14 -8.05 1.28
CA THR A 278 -19.64 -6.71 1.62
C THR A 278 -20.31 -6.19 2.89
N ALA A 279 -21.63 -6.40 3.03
CA ALA A 279 -22.36 -6.07 4.25
C ALA A 279 -21.85 -6.86 5.47
N LEU A 280 -21.50 -8.15 5.30
CA LEU A 280 -20.90 -8.96 6.36
C LEU A 280 -19.48 -8.49 6.73
N ALA A 281 -18.66 -8.06 5.77
CA ALA A 281 -17.33 -7.53 6.04
C ALA A 281 -17.38 -6.24 6.88
N LEU A 282 -18.30 -5.33 6.58
CA LEU A 282 -18.53 -4.12 7.38
C LEU A 282 -19.10 -4.46 8.76
N ALA A 283 -20.07 -5.37 8.83
CA ALA A 283 -20.65 -5.86 10.09
C ALA A 283 -19.58 -6.35 11.06
N ARG A 284 -18.61 -7.11 10.53
CA ARG A 284 -17.46 -7.63 11.28
C ARG A 284 -16.57 -6.52 11.85
N LYS A 285 -16.25 -5.50 11.05
CA LYS A 285 -15.44 -4.37 11.50
C LYS A 285 -16.17 -3.54 12.57
N VAL A 286 -17.48 -3.31 12.41
CA VAL A 286 -18.28 -2.60 13.43
C VAL A 286 -18.32 -3.39 14.73
N ALA A 287 -18.55 -4.70 14.68
CA ALA A 287 -18.54 -5.54 15.87
C ALA A 287 -17.15 -5.55 16.56
N ASP A 288 -16.06 -5.56 15.79
CA ASP A 288 -14.71 -5.51 16.34
C ASP A 288 -14.41 -4.16 17.01
N ALA A 289 -14.88 -3.05 16.43
CA ALA A 289 -14.75 -1.72 17.00
C ALA A 289 -15.49 -1.59 18.34
N VAL A 290 -16.72 -2.10 18.42
CA VAL A 290 -17.54 -2.06 19.65
C VAL A 290 -16.93 -2.94 20.74
N ARG A 291 -16.49 -4.15 20.39
CA ARG A 291 -15.78 -5.04 21.32
C ARG A 291 -14.49 -4.37 21.83
N THR A 292 -13.73 -3.75 20.94
CA THR A 292 -12.48 -3.06 21.29
C THR A 292 -12.72 -1.87 22.23
N SER A 293 -13.83 -1.14 22.08
CA SER A 293 -14.16 -0.06 23.03
C SER A 293 -14.59 -0.59 24.39
N GLU A 294 -15.39 -1.66 24.43
CA GLU A 294 -15.76 -2.31 25.70
C GLU A 294 -14.56 -2.88 26.45
N ASP A 295 -13.62 -3.54 25.74
CA ASP A 295 -12.35 -4.03 26.31
C ASP A 295 -11.48 -2.89 26.87
N ALA A 296 -11.65 -1.68 26.34
CA ALA A 296 -10.99 -0.48 26.82
C ALA A 296 -11.77 0.22 27.97
N GLY A 297 -12.86 -0.36 28.44
CA GLY A 297 -13.71 0.25 29.48
C GLY A 297 -14.55 1.42 28.97
N VAL A 298 -14.80 1.51 27.66
CA VAL A 298 -15.53 2.61 27.00
C VAL A 298 -16.83 2.09 26.38
N VAL A 299 -17.96 2.53 26.92
CA VAL A 299 -19.30 2.28 26.34
C VAL A 299 -19.72 3.53 25.56
N HIS A 300 -20.04 3.42 24.26
CA HIS A 300 -20.10 4.57 23.36
C HIS A 300 -21.25 5.56 23.64
N GLY A 301 -22.40 5.07 24.09
CA GLY A 301 -23.55 5.89 24.50
C GLY A 301 -24.37 6.58 23.41
N ASP A 302 -23.92 6.57 22.14
CA ASP A 302 -24.65 7.10 20.96
C ASP A 302 -24.24 6.34 19.67
N LEU A 303 -24.02 5.03 19.81
CA LEU A 303 -23.63 4.20 18.67
C LEU A 303 -24.79 4.08 17.68
N SER A 304 -24.57 4.46 16.43
CA SER A 304 -25.56 4.45 15.36
C SER A 304 -24.90 4.46 13.98
N VAL A 305 -25.68 4.29 12.91
CA VAL A 305 -25.20 4.45 11.53
C VAL A 305 -24.64 5.85 11.23
N SER A 306 -24.95 6.86 12.06
CA SER A 306 -24.43 8.22 11.92
C SER A 306 -23.10 8.45 12.61
N THR A 307 -22.73 7.59 13.58
CA THR A 307 -21.45 7.67 14.30
C THR A 307 -20.38 6.75 13.70
N VAL A 308 -20.78 5.79 12.85
CA VAL A 308 -19.88 4.96 12.04
C VAL A 308 -19.53 5.68 10.74
N HIS A 309 -18.23 5.81 10.45
CA HIS A 309 -17.70 6.33 9.19
C HIS A 309 -16.90 5.25 8.47
N ILE A 310 -17.02 5.19 7.14
CA ILE A 310 -16.31 4.27 6.26
C ILE A 310 -15.16 5.02 5.58
N ALA A 311 -13.96 4.45 5.62
CA ALA A 311 -12.75 5.00 5.03
C ALA A 311 -11.95 3.92 4.31
N GLY A 312 -12.10 3.86 2.98
CA GLY A 312 -11.56 2.77 2.20
C GLY A 312 -12.14 1.45 2.68
N GLU A 313 -11.28 0.53 3.14
CA GLU A 313 -11.73 -0.74 3.72
C GLU A 313 -12.05 -0.63 5.22
N ASP A 314 -11.58 0.39 5.94
CA ASP A 314 -11.69 0.51 7.40
C ASP A 314 -12.88 1.36 7.87
N ILE A 315 -13.14 1.33 9.17
CA ILE A 315 -14.19 2.14 9.80
C ILE A 315 -13.65 2.96 10.96
N LEU A 316 -14.30 4.08 11.25
CA LEU A 316 -14.10 4.85 12.48
C LEU A 316 -15.43 5.12 13.20
N LEU A 317 -15.39 5.04 14.52
CA LEU A 317 -16.43 5.47 15.44
C LEU A 317 -16.14 6.90 15.93
N THR A 318 -17.18 7.70 15.99
CA THR A 318 -17.16 9.13 16.37
C THR A 318 -18.29 9.44 17.34
N GLY A 319 -18.26 10.58 18.02
CA GLY A 319 -19.32 10.94 18.98
C GLY A 319 -19.09 10.39 20.39
N TRP A 320 -17.83 10.22 20.79
CA TRP A 320 -17.44 9.69 22.09
C TRP A 320 -17.81 10.58 23.28
N SER A 321 -18.22 11.84 23.07
CA SER A 321 -18.68 12.74 24.14
C SER A 321 -19.89 12.23 24.93
N SER A 322 -20.65 11.25 24.43
CA SER A 322 -21.74 10.58 25.15
C SER A 322 -21.31 9.31 25.89
N ALA A 323 -20.03 8.94 25.82
CA ALA A 323 -19.57 7.66 26.33
C ALA A 323 -19.67 7.55 27.87
N ALA A 324 -19.70 6.32 28.36
CA ALA A 324 -19.40 6.01 29.74
C ALA A 324 -17.99 5.40 29.83
N ILE A 325 -17.17 5.93 30.74
CA ILE A 325 -15.80 5.48 30.98
C ILE A 325 -15.76 4.73 32.32
N ASP A 326 -15.43 3.45 32.30
CA ASP A 326 -15.46 2.55 33.46
C ASP A 326 -16.79 2.59 34.22
N GLY A 327 -17.90 2.74 33.48
CA GLY A 327 -19.25 2.86 34.04
C GLY A 327 -19.62 4.26 34.55
N THR A 328 -18.70 5.23 34.52
CA THR A 328 -18.97 6.63 34.83
C THR A 328 -19.61 7.30 33.60
N PRO A 329 -20.87 7.77 33.69
CA PRO A 329 -21.55 8.37 32.54
C PRO A 329 -20.99 9.75 32.20
N SER A 330 -21.06 10.09 30.92
CA SER A 330 -20.86 11.47 30.47
C SER A 330 -21.77 12.46 31.20
N PRO A 331 -21.31 13.68 31.50
CA PRO A 331 -22.17 14.78 31.97
C PRO A 331 -23.36 15.06 31.04
N ALA A 332 -23.21 14.72 29.76
CA ALA A 332 -24.24 14.83 28.75
C ALA A 332 -25.43 13.87 28.95
N SER A 333 -25.27 12.88 29.83
CA SER A 333 -26.27 11.89 30.24
C SER A 333 -26.83 12.16 31.64
N ALA A 334 -26.50 13.31 32.25
CA ALA A 334 -27.00 13.70 33.57
C ALA A 334 -28.54 13.76 33.56
N GLY A 335 -29.18 12.86 34.32
CA GLY A 335 -30.63 12.71 34.40
C GLY A 335 -31.20 11.43 33.77
N GLY A 336 -30.40 10.66 33.02
CA GLY A 336 -30.77 9.37 32.43
C GLY A 336 -30.00 8.17 32.99
N ARG A 337 -30.35 6.95 32.55
CA ARG A 337 -29.56 5.74 32.85
C ARG A 337 -28.18 5.86 32.17
N PRO A 338 -27.06 5.56 32.85
CA PRO A 338 -25.74 5.54 32.22
C PRO A 338 -25.72 4.52 31.06
N PRO A 339 -25.03 4.82 29.94
CA PRO A 339 -24.79 3.86 28.88
C PRO A 339 -24.22 2.55 29.44
N ALA A 340 -24.81 1.43 29.07
CA ALA A 340 -24.38 0.10 29.46
C ALA A 340 -23.96 -0.74 28.24
N PRO A 341 -23.14 -1.80 28.41
CA PRO A 341 -22.73 -2.67 27.30
C PRO A 341 -23.90 -3.26 26.50
N GLU A 342 -25.05 -3.51 27.15
CA GLU A 342 -26.26 -3.96 26.44
C GLU A 342 -26.81 -2.91 25.45
N ASP A 343 -26.55 -1.61 25.67
CA ASP A 343 -26.98 -0.53 24.77
C ASP A 343 -26.10 -0.53 23.50
N ASN A 344 -24.80 -0.79 23.63
CA ASN A 344 -23.90 -1.03 22.50
C ASN A 344 -24.34 -2.26 21.69
N VAL A 345 -24.67 -3.37 22.35
CA VAL A 345 -25.15 -4.60 21.70
C VAL A 345 -26.44 -4.34 20.92
N LYS A 346 -27.39 -3.63 21.52
CA LYS A 346 -28.64 -3.26 20.86
C LYS A 346 -28.39 -2.37 19.64
N ALA A 347 -27.55 -1.35 19.79
CA ALA A 347 -27.16 -0.45 18.71
C ALA A 347 -26.40 -1.17 17.58
N LEU A 348 -25.53 -2.14 17.92
CA LEU A 348 -24.89 -3.02 16.95
C LEU A 348 -25.95 -3.81 16.16
N GLY A 349 -26.96 -4.37 16.83
CA GLY A 349 -28.09 -5.02 16.18
C GLY A 349 -28.85 -4.11 15.20
N ASP A 350 -29.07 -2.84 15.57
CA ASP A 350 -29.70 -1.85 14.69
C ASP A 350 -28.82 -1.51 13.47
N ILE A 351 -27.50 -1.36 13.65
CA ILE A 351 -26.55 -1.14 12.53
C ILE A 351 -26.51 -2.35 11.60
N LEU A 352 -26.45 -3.57 12.15
CA LEU A 352 -26.46 -4.81 11.38
C LEU A 352 -27.75 -4.96 10.57
N LEU A 353 -28.91 -4.62 11.14
CA LEU A 353 -30.18 -4.59 10.42
C LEU A 353 -30.10 -3.65 9.19
N CYS A 354 -29.56 -2.44 9.37
CA CYS A 354 -29.39 -1.48 8.28
C CYS A 354 -28.42 -1.98 7.20
N LEU A 355 -27.29 -2.60 7.59
CA LEU A 355 -26.36 -3.23 6.65
C LEU A 355 -27.03 -4.34 5.84
N GLY A 356 -27.90 -5.14 6.47
CA GLY A 356 -28.73 -6.15 5.81
C GLY A 356 -29.81 -5.60 4.87
N GLY A 357 -30.01 -4.27 4.83
CA GLY A 357 -31.01 -3.58 4.03
C GLY A 357 -32.38 -3.44 4.69
N GLY A 358 -32.46 -3.66 6.01
CA GLY A 358 -33.68 -3.47 6.80
C GLY A 358 -33.87 -2.02 7.27
N ALA A 359 -35.14 -1.62 7.44
CA ALA A 359 -35.50 -0.30 7.97
C ALA A 359 -35.75 -0.35 9.49
N LEU A 360 -35.26 0.64 10.23
CA LEU A 360 -35.43 0.72 11.69
C LEU A 360 -36.89 0.94 12.11
N ALA A 361 -37.70 1.60 11.27
CA ALA A 361 -39.09 1.96 11.56
C ALA A 361 -40.10 0.82 11.37
N ARG A 362 -39.79 -0.23 10.60
CA ARG A 362 -40.67 -1.38 10.41
C ARG A 362 -40.34 -2.48 11.41
N ARG A 363 -41.29 -2.82 12.30
CA ARG A 363 -41.24 -4.07 13.06
C ARG A 363 -41.81 -5.19 12.19
N PRO A 364 -41.00 -6.15 11.71
CA PRO A 364 -41.58 -7.31 11.06
C PRO A 364 -42.32 -8.17 12.12
N ALA A 365 -43.27 -8.99 11.66
CA ALA A 365 -43.95 -9.93 12.56
C ALA A 365 -42.92 -10.92 13.17
N PRO A 366 -43.16 -11.46 14.38
CA PRO A 366 -42.25 -12.43 15.00
C PRO A 366 -41.93 -13.58 14.05
N GLY A 367 -40.64 -13.80 13.77
CA GLY A 367 -40.15 -14.83 12.84
C GLY A 367 -39.99 -14.41 11.37
N LEU A 368 -40.33 -13.17 11.00
CA LEU A 368 -39.98 -12.60 9.69
C LEU A 368 -38.86 -11.57 9.87
N TYR A 369 -37.77 -11.72 9.12
CA TYR A 369 -36.61 -10.83 9.19
C TYR A 369 -36.38 -10.19 7.82
N PHE A 370 -36.85 -8.95 7.65
CA PHE A 370 -36.66 -8.21 6.40
C PHE A 370 -35.24 -7.66 6.31
N MET A 371 -34.34 -8.47 5.76
CA MET A 371 -32.94 -8.15 5.48
C MET A 371 -32.62 -8.63 4.05
N PRO A 372 -32.99 -7.86 3.01
CA PRO A 372 -32.93 -8.31 1.61
C PRO A 372 -31.52 -8.78 1.17
N ARG A 373 -30.46 -8.19 1.72
CA ARG A 373 -29.07 -8.61 1.43
C ARG A 373 -28.69 -9.94 2.07
N TRP A 374 -29.45 -10.37 3.08
CA TRP A 374 -29.28 -11.61 3.84
C TRP A 374 -30.55 -12.46 3.79
N SER A 375 -31.21 -12.49 2.64
CA SER A 375 -32.54 -13.08 2.49
C SER A 375 -32.56 -14.60 2.31
N SER A 376 -31.46 -15.20 1.85
CA SER A 376 -31.39 -16.65 1.59
C SER A 376 -31.22 -17.48 2.87
N ALA A 377 -31.55 -18.78 2.81
CA ALA A 377 -31.48 -19.69 3.95
C ALA A 377 -30.07 -19.83 4.57
N VAL A 378 -29.03 -19.56 3.78
CA VAL A 378 -27.64 -19.54 4.23
C VAL A 378 -27.41 -18.49 5.31
N TRP A 379 -28.13 -17.37 5.24
CA TRP A 379 -27.98 -16.22 6.14
C TRP A 379 -28.88 -16.28 7.38
N GLU A 380 -29.66 -17.34 7.54
CA GLU A 380 -30.56 -17.52 8.70
C GLU A 380 -29.83 -17.36 10.05
N PRO A 381 -28.63 -17.94 10.27
CA PRO A 381 -27.90 -17.75 11.51
C PRO A 381 -27.54 -16.28 11.76
N LEU A 382 -27.15 -15.55 10.70
CA LEU A 382 -26.82 -14.13 10.82
C LEU A 382 -28.05 -13.31 11.18
N ARG A 383 -29.19 -13.53 10.51
CA ARG A 383 -30.45 -12.82 10.82
C ARG A 383 -30.91 -13.08 12.25
N ALA A 384 -30.76 -14.31 12.74
CA ALA A 384 -31.07 -14.67 14.12
C ALA A 384 -30.19 -13.90 15.12
N VAL A 385 -28.88 -13.76 14.85
CA VAL A 385 -27.97 -12.96 15.69
C VAL A 385 -28.38 -11.50 15.72
N VAL A 386 -28.69 -10.89 14.56
CA VAL A 386 -29.14 -9.49 14.50
C VAL A 386 -30.37 -9.26 15.37
N MET A 387 -31.33 -10.18 15.34
CA MET A 387 -32.58 -10.05 16.08
C MET A 387 -32.38 -10.31 17.57
N ALA A 388 -31.53 -11.28 17.92
CA ALA A 388 -31.16 -11.54 19.30
C ALA A 388 -30.49 -10.33 19.97
N CYS A 389 -29.65 -9.59 19.23
CA CYS A 389 -29.07 -8.32 19.69
C CYS A 389 -30.13 -7.27 20.01
N ARG A 390 -31.21 -7.20 19.23
CA ARG A 390 -32.27 -6.18 19.37
C ARG A 390 -33.30 -6.54 20.46
N GLU A 391 -33.67 -7.80 20.54
CA GLU A 391 -34.72 -8.30 21.44
C GLU A 391 -34.18 -8.65 22.83
N ASN A 392 -32.97 -9.22 22.90
CA ASN A 392 -32.36 -9.73 24.13
C ASN A 392 -30.91 -9.25 24.31
N PRO A 393 -30.62 -7.93 24.25
CA PRO A 393 -29.24 -7.42 24.27
C PRO A 393 -28.45 -7.84 25.52
N ARG A 394 -29.12 -8.05 26.66
CA ARG A 394 -28.47 -8.50 27.92
C ARG A 394 -27.97 -9.94 27.89
N ARG A 395 -28.38 -10.76 26.92
CA ARG A 395 -27.94 -12.15 26.78
C ARG A 395 -26.70 -12.31 25.91
N HIS A 396 -26.23 -11.21 25.32
CA HIS A 396 -25.10 -11.20 24.40
C HIS A 396 -24.07 -10.18 24.84
N THR A 397 -22.83 -10.37 24.41
CA THR A 397 -21.73 -9.43 24.59
C THR A 397 -21.23 -9.00 23.23
N ALA A 398 -20.61 -7.81 23.14
CA ALA A 398 -20.00 -7.37 21.89
C ALA A 398 -18.94 -8.38 21.39
N TYR A 399 -18.18 -8.99 22.31
CA TYR A 399 -17.25 -10.08 22.01
C TYR A 399 -17.96 -11.28 21.37
N GLY A 400 -19.03 -11.78 21.99
CA GLY A 400 -19.74 -12.95 21.48
C GLY A 400 -20.40 -12.71 20.12
N ILE A 401 -20.88 -11.50 19.86
CA ILE A 401 -21.43 -11.13 18.55
C ILE A 401 -20.33 -11.07 17.51
N TRP A 402 -19.21 -10.44 17.83
CA TRP A 402 -18.04 -10.40 16.95
C TRP A 402 -17.53 -11.81 16.60
N GLU A 403 -17.44 -12.70 17.60
CA GLU A 403 -17.03 -14.10 17.42
C GLU A 403 -17.98 -14.84 16.48
N LEU A 404 -19.30 -14.75 16.69
CA LEU A 404 -20.30 -15.37 15.80
C LEU A 404 -20.21 -14.83 14.37
N LEU A 405 -19.96 -13.53 14.19
CA LEU A 405 -19.76 -12.93 12.86
C LEU A 405 -18.45 -13.40 12.20
N MET A 406 -17.39 -13.60 12.99
CA MET A 406 -16.09 -14.13 12.52
C MET A 406 -16.19 -15.60 12.12
N GLU A 407 -16.99 -16.41 12.82
CA GLU A 407 -17.18 -17.83 12.54
C GLU A 407 -18.13 -18.08 11.36
N PHE A 408 -19.13 -17.22 11.15
CA PHE A 408 -20.12 -17.41 10.10
C PHE A 408 -19.48 -17.47 8.70
N ARG A 409 -19.82 -18.52 7.92
CA ARG A 409 -19.32 -18.76 6.56
C ARG A 409 -20.50 -19.00 5.60
N PRO A 410 -20.88 -18.01 4.77
CA PRO A 410 -22.01 -18.16 3.85
C PRO A 410 -21.74 -19.18 2.73
N ASP A 411 -20.48 -19.41 2.34
CA ASP A 411 -20.14 -20.36 1.27
C ASP A 411 -20.00 -21.82 1.73
N ALA A 412 -20.17 -22.10 3.03
CA ALA A 412 -20.19 -23.46 3.53
C ALA A 412 -21.50 -24.14 3.09
N ALA A 413 -21.39 -25.25 2.35
CA ALA A 413 -22.55 -25.96 1.83
C ALA A 413 -23.58 -26.25 2.94
N PRO A 414 -24.87 -25.89 2.77
CA PRO A 414 -25.86 -26.14 3.81
C PRO A 414 -25.99 -27.65 4.01
N PRO A 415 -26.19 -28.13 5.26
CA PRO A 415 -26.41 -29.55 5.51
C PRO A 415 -27.69 -29.97 4.78
N ARG A 416 -27.56 -30.87 3.79
CA ARG A 416 -28.70 -31.39 3.03
C ARG A 416 -29.72 -31.98 4.00
N ALA A 417 -30.93 -31.43 3.98
CA ALA A 417 -32.11 -32.02 4.61
C ALA A 417 -32.28 -33.46 4.08
N ARG A 418 -32.19 -34.44 4.99
CA ARG A 418 -32.33 -35.86 4.67
C ARG A 418 -33.80 -36.18 4.41
N ALA A 419 -34.16 -36.35 3.14
CA ALA A 419 -35.29 -37.19 2.75
C ALA A 419 -34.87 -38.67 2.84
N GLU A 420 -35.80 -39.49 3.28
CA GLU A 420 -35.68 -40.87 3.73
C GLU A 420 -35.23 -41.86 2.63
N GLN A 421 -34.42 -42.86 3.03
CA GLN A 421 -34.44 -44.31 2.66
C GLN A 421 -33.04 -44.97 2.61
N PRO A 422 -32.95 -46.31 2.82
CA PRO A 422 -32.12 -46.89 3.87
C PRO A 422 -30.73 -47.38 3.45
N SER A 423 -29.82 -47.39 4.42
CA SER A 423 -28.39 -47.73 4.28
C SER A 423 -28.09 -49.22 4.10
N PRO A 424 -27.04 -49.58 3.34
CA PRO A 424 -26.18 -50.70 3.68
C PRO A 424 -24.97 -50.21 4.49
N ARG A 425 -24.71 -50.96 5.55
CA ARG A 425 -23.74 -50.73 6.62
C ARG A 425 -22.30 -50.58 6.11
N VAL A 426 -21.66 -49.46 6.43
CA VAL A 426 -20.20 -49.42 6.64
C VAL A 426 -19.97 -49.19 8.14
N ARG A 427 -19.36 -50.18 8.78
CA ARG A 427 -19.04 -50.18 10.22
C ARG A 427 -18.07 -49.03 10.52
N ARG A 428 -18.47 -48.13 11.42
CA ARG A 428 -17.53 -47.31 12.20
C ARG A 428 -16.66 -48.24 13.06
N PRO A 429 -15.35 -48.02 13.21
CA PRO A 429 -14.65 -48.46 14.40
C PRO A 429 -15.18 -47.61 15.57
N LEU A 430 -15.76 -48.29 16.55
CA LEU A 430 -15.99 -47.75 17.88
C LEU A 430 -14.62 -47.52 18.53
N PHE A 431 -14.16 -46.27 18.57
CA PHE A 431 -13.18 -45.84 19.55
C PHE A 431 -13.71 -44.57 20.24
N ARG A 432 -14.37 -44.78 21.38
CA ARG A 432 -14.50 -43.78 22.45
C ARG A 432 -13.62 -44.26 23.59
N PRO A 433 -12.56 -43.53 23.96
CA PRO A 433 -12.11 -43.51 25.33
C PRO A 433 -12.43 -42.12 25.91
N GLY A 434 -13.20 -42.09 27.00
CA GLY A 434 -13.37 -40.88 27.83
C GLY A 434 -12.13 -40.59 28.68
N GLY A 435 -10.94 -40.58 28.06
CA GLY A 435 -9.66 -40.38 28.73
C GLY A 435 -8.68 -39.60 27.85
N PRO A 436 -7.62 -39.03 28.45
CA PRO A 436 -6.63 -38.22 27.73
C PRO A 436 -6.00 -39.03 26.58
N LEU A 437 -6.01 -38.46 25.38
CA LEU A 437 -5.43 -39.05 24.18
C LEU A 437 -3.95 -38.70 24.10
N ALA A 438 -3.15 -39.60 23.54
CA ALA A 438 -1.74 -39.37 23.26
C ALA A 438 -1.38 -39.78 21.83
N CYS A 439 -0.42 -39.09 21.24
CA CYS A 439 0.10 -39.41 19.93
C CYS A 439 0.73 -40.81 19.94
N SER A 440 0.27 -41.67 19.03
CA SER A 440 0.78 -43.04 18.87
C SER A 440 2.26 -43.10 18.48
N ARG A 441 2.81 -42.00 17.95
CA ARG A 441 4.19 -41.92 17.48
C ARG A 441 5.18 -41.39 18.52
N CYS A 442 4.80 -40.38 19.32
CA CYS A 442 5.72 -39.72 20.25
C CYS A 442 5.18 -39.58 21.68
N GLY A 443 3.97 -40.07 21.96
CA GLY A 443 3.35 -40.04 23.28
C GLY A 443 2.87 -38.65 23.74
N ASN A 444 2.86 -37.64 22.86
CA ASN A 444 2.40 -36.30 23.23
C ASN A 444 0.90 -36.28 23.56
N PRO A 445 0.45 -35.57 24.62
CA PRO A 445 -0.97 -35.39 24.91
C PRO A 445 -1.68 -34.67 23.74
N LEU A 446 -2.87 -35.12 23.39
CA LEU A 446 -3.67 -34.60 22.27
C LEU A 446 -5.04 -34.11 22.74
N GLU A 447 -5.50 -33.01 22.16
CA GLU A 447 -6.87 -32.50 22.31
C GLU A 447 -7.82 -33.17 21.30
N PRO A 448 -9.15 -33.17 21.54
CA PRO A 448 -10.12 -33.87 20.69
C PRO A 448 -10.15 -33.44 19.22
N ASP A 449 -9.75 -32.20 18.93
CA ASP A 449 -9.81 -31.58 17.60
C ASP A 449 -8.44 -31.43 16.92
N ASP A 450 -7.37 -31.97 17.52
CA ASP A 450 -6.03 -31.91 16.94
C ASP A 450 -5.96 -32.75 15.65
N ARG A 451 -5.70 -32.08 14.52
CA ARG A 451 -5.48 -32.73 13.21
C ARG A 451 -4.06 -33.29 13.07
N PHE A 452 -3.07 -32.63 13.67
CA PHE A 452 -1.66 -33.01 13.63
C PHE A 452 -1.08 -33.05 15.05
N CYS A 453 -0.09 -33.89 15.30
CA CYS A 453 0.61 -33.89 16.57
C CYS A 453 1.64 -32.75 16.65
N ASP A 454 1.48 -31.84 17.60
CA ASP A 454 2.40 -30.71 17.84
C ASP A 454 3.85 -31.11 18.17
N GLY A 455 4.09 -32.35 18.61
CA GLY A 455 5.43 -32.81 18.99
C GLY A 455 6.22 -33.45 17.85
N CYS A 456 5.55 -34.11 16.92
CA CYS A 456 6.21 -34.87 15.84
C CYS A 456 5.63 -34.61 14.44
N GLY A 457 4.64 -33.74 14.32
CA GLY A 457 4.01 -33.34 13.06
C GLY A 457 3.18 -34.43 12.38
N VAL A 458 2.94 -35.58 13.03
CA VAL A 458 2.20 -36.69 12.40
C VAL A 458 0.72 -36.34 12.25
N ASP A 459 0.16 -36.67 11.09
CA ASP A 459 -1.26 -36.51 10.78
C ASP A 459 -2.08 -37.57 11.53
N LEU A 460 -2.92 -37.10 12.46
CA LEU A 460 -3.65 -37.94 13.41
C LEU A 460 -4.84 -38.66 12.76
N TYR A 461 -5.25 -38.27 11.55
CA TYR A 461 -6.22 -39.03 10.76
C TYR A 461 -5.61 -40.30 10.16
N SER A 462 -4.33 -40.23 9.78
CA SER A 462 -3.59 -41.37 9.20
C SER A 462 -2.95 -42.26 10.26
N SER A 463 -2.65 -41.71 11.44
CA SER A 463 -2.04 -42.42 12.58
C SER A 463 -2.88 -42.16 13.84
N PRO A 464 -3.89 -43.00 14.13
CA PRO A 464 -4.87 -42.71 15.17
C PRO A 464 -4.23 -42.63 16.57
N PRO A 465 -4.76 -41.76 17.46
CA PRO A 465 -4.24 -41.57 18.81
C PRO A 465 -4.49 -42.79 19.70
N VAL A 466 -3.63 -42.97 20.71
CA VAL A 466 -3.72 -44.02 21.73
C VAL A 466 -4.17 -43.45 23.07
N SER A 467 -4.79 -44.26 23.92
CA SER A 467 -5.16 -43.86 25.28
C SER A 467 -3.89 -43.63 26.12
N ALA A 468 -3.79 -42.47 26.78
CA ALA A 468 -2.66 -42.16 27.65
C ALA A 468 -2.63 -43.08 28.90
N PRO A 469 -1.44 -43.46 29.40
CA PRO A 469 -1.33 -44.28 30.62
C PRO A 469 -1.87 -43.55 31.86
N PRO A 470 -2.48 -44.24 32.84
CA PRO A 470 -3.08 -43.63 34.02
C PRO A 470 -2.03 -42.99 34.95
N ARG A 471 -2.35 -41.82 35.52
CA ARG A 471 -1.55 -41.18 36.57
C ARG A 471 -1.67 -41.98 37.89
N PRO A 472 -0.62 -42.07 38.73
CA PRO A 472 -0.72 -42.70 40.04
C PRO A 472 -1.61 -41.87 40.99
N GLU A 473 -2.46 -42.54 41.77
CA GLU A 473 -3.44 -41.90 42.68
C GLU A 473 -2.80 -41.31 43.96
N PRO A 474 -3.42 -40.27 44.57
CA PRO A 474 -2.90 -39.63 45.77
C PRO A 474 -3.53 -40.21 47.05
N GLY A 475 -2.71 -40.83 47.91
CA GLY A 475 -3.13 -41.11 49.29
C GLY A 475 -2.23 -42.06 50.09
N SER A 476 -1.33 -41.51 50.93
CA SER A 476 -1.20 -41.84 52.37
C SER A 476 -0.02 -41.09 53.01
N ALA A 477 -0.15 -40.82 54.31
CA ALA A 477 0.46 -39.72 55.04
C ALA A 477 1.93 -39.93 55.51
N ARG A 478 2.71 -38.84 55.55
CA ARG A 478 3.30 -38.11 56.72
C ARG A 478 4.67 -37.49 56.38
N ALA A 479 4.80 -36.19 56.62
CA ALA A 479 5.95 -35.28 56.40
C ALA A 479 7.24 -35.70 57.16
N PRO A 480 8.47 -35.26 56.81
CA PRO A 480 8.83 -33.91 56.29
C PRO A 480 10.01 -33.79 55.28
N ARG A 481 9.89 -32.87 54.30
CA ARG A 481 10.91 -31.97 53.70
C ARG A 481 10.48 -31.54 52.29
N ALA A 482 10.99 -30.38 51.86
CA ALA A 482 10.59 -29.63 50.68
C ALA A 482 10.67 -30.38 49.32
N GLU A 483 9.68 -30.08 48.46
CA GLU A 483 9.57 -30.19 46.98
C GLU A 483 9.38 -31.56 46.28
N PRO A 484 8.85 -31.62 45.01
CA PRO A 484 7.98 -30.67 44.27
C PRO A 484 6.83 -31.32 43.45
N GLY A 485 5.76 -30.57 43.20
CA GLY A 485 4.65 -30.91 42.29
C GLY A 485 4.70 -30.15 40.95
N SER A 486 4.49 -30.87 39.85
CA SER A 486 4.46 -30.46 38.42
C SER A 486 5.79 -29.99 37.82
N ALA A 487 6.43 -30.87 37.05
CA ALA A 487 7.76 -30.68 36.42
C ALA A 487 7.77 -29.78 35.16
N LEU A 488 6.85 -28.83 35.02
CA LEU A 488 6.83 -27.88 33.91
C LEU A 488 7.26 -26.48 34.39
N PRO A 489 8.12 -25.78 33.65
CA PRO A 489 8.69 -24.52 34.11
C PRO A 489 7.66 -23.39 34.22
N SER A 490 7.85 -22.53 35.19
CA SER A 490 7.18 -21.23 35.25
C SER A 490 8.23 -20.14 35.31
N VAL A 491 8.18 -19.21 34.36
CA VAL A 491 9.13 -18.10 34.24
C VAL A 491 8.35 -16.81 33.98
N ASP A 492 8.71 -15.75 34.70
CA ASP A 492 8.15 -14.39 34.53
C ASP A 492 6.61 -14.33 34.48
N GLY A 493 5.96 -15.07 35.40
CA GLY A 493 4.50 -15.15 35.47
C GLY A 493 3.84 -16.00 34.39
N TYR A 494 4.59 -16.50 33.40
CA TYR A 494 4.12 -17.53 32.47
C TYR A 494 4.25 -18.91 33.11
N ARG A 495 3.18 -19.70 33.00
CA ARG A 495 3.16 -21.09 33.45
C ARG A 495 3.10 -21.99 32.24
N ALA A 496 4.13 -22.80 32.02
CA ALA A 496 4.11 -23.84 31.00
C ALA A 496 3.07 -24.90 31.37
N TYR A 497 2.28 -25.32 30.38
CA TYR A 497 1.29 -26.39 30.56
C TYR A 497 1.39 -27.47 29.47
N ARG A 498 2.21 -27.26 28.44
CA ARG A 498 2.49 -28.26 27.39
C ARG A 498 3.95 -28.15 26.95
N ARG A 499 4.62 -29.28 26.68
CA ARG A 499 5.98 -29.32 26.08
C ARG A 499 5.83 -29.57 24.59
N LEU A 500 6.38 -28.67 23.76
CA LEU A 500 6.30 -28.72 22.29
C LEU A 500 7.46 -29.52 21.68
N GLY A 501 8.57 -29.67 22.40
CA GLY A 501 9.72 -30.46 21.92
C GLY A 501 11.02 -30.10 22.64
N GLY A 502 12.13 -30.69 22.22
CA GLY A 502 13.47 -30.42 22.76
C GLY A 502 14.30 -31.68 23.01
N SER A 503 15.61 -31.57 22.81
CA SER A 503 16.60 -32.61 23.10
C SER A 503 17.82 -31.97 23.79
N GLN A 504 18.60 -32.75 24.55
CA GLN A 504 19.83 -32.26 25.22
C GLN A 504 19.60 -31.05 26.15
N GLY A 505 18.44 -30.96 26.81
CA GLY A 505 18.08 -29.87 27.72
C GLY A 505 17.60 -28.58 27.04
N ARG A 506 17.49 -28.52 25.70
CA ARG A 506 16.96 -27.37 24.95
C ARG A 506 15.46 -27.51 24.72
N ASP A 507 14.69 -27.35 25.79
CA ASP A 507 13.26 -27.62 25.82
C ASP A 507 12.41 -26.43 25.40
N VAL A 508 11.34 -26.72 24.64
CA VAL A 508 10.36 -25.75 24.15
C VAL A 508 9.01 -26.10 24.74
N TYR A 509 8.34 -25.11 25.30
CA TYR A 509 7.07 -25.26 26.01
C TYR A 509 6.04 -24.26 25.49
N LEU A 510 4.78 -24.66 25.51
CA LEU A 510 3.65 -23.75 25.42
C LEU A 510 3.27 -23.30 26.83
N ALA A 511 3.14 -21.99 26.99
CA ALA A 511 2.84 -21.37 28.27
C ALA A 511 1.83 -20.25 28.11
N ARG A 512 1.18 -19.92 29.23
CA ARG A 512 0.23 -18.82 29.31
C ARG A 512 0.42 -18.12 30.63
N ARG A 513 0.10 -16.83 30.66
CA ARG A 513 0.01 -16.08 31.91
C ARG A 513 -1.37 -16.34 32.51
N PRO A 514 -1.50 -16.57 33.83
CA PRO A 514 -2.81 -16.68 34.46
C PRO A 514 -3.67 -15.45 34.15
N GLY A 515 -4.88 -15.66 33.62
CA GLY A 515 -5.80 -14.59 33.20
C GLY A 515 -5.56 -13.99 31.81
N ALA A 516 -4.51 -14.40 31.09
CA ALA A 516 -4.29 -13.98 29.70
C ALA A 516 -4.82 -15.04 28.71
N GLN A 517 -5.51 -14.58 27.66
CA GLN A 517 -5.98 -15.44 26.56
C GLN A 517 -4.87 -15.83 25.57
N ARG A 518 -3.71 -15.17 25.64
CA ARG A 518 -2.63 -15.34 24.66
C ARG A 518 -1.63 -16.41 25.10
N GLU A 519 -1.55 -17.48 24.32
CA GLU A 519 -0.54 -18.53 24.47
C GLU A 519 0.79 -18.08 23.87
N VAL A 520 1.90 -18.43 24.53
CA VAL A 520 3.27 -18.08 24.14
C VAL A 520 4.15 -19.32 24.15
N VAL A 521 5.26 -19.26 23.43
CA VAL A 521 6.28 -20.30 23.43
C VAL A 521 7.42 -19.89 24.35
N ILE A 522 7.80 -20.77 25.27
CA ILE A 522 8.95 -20.61 26.15
C ILE A 522 10.03 -21.57 25.71
N ARG A 523 11.22 -21.06 25.42
CA ARG A 523 12.40 -21.85 25.10
C ARG A 523 13.35 -21.77 26.28
N MET A 524 13.73 -22.91 26.85
CA MET A 524 14.71 -23.00 27.93
C MET A 524 15.88 -23.88 27.48
N ALA A 525 17.10 -23.45 27.75
CA ALA A 525 18.28 -24.21 27.34
C ALA A 525 19.42 -24.09 28.37
N PRO A 526 19.34 -24.81 29.50
CA PRO A 526 20.40 -24.83 30.51
C PRO A 526 21.76 -25.15 29.87
N GLY A 527 22.76 -24.31 30.09
CA GLY A 527 24.12 -24.46 29.55
C GLY A 527 24.35 -23.90 28.13
N ALA A 528 23.33 -23.45 27.40
CA ALA A 528 23.44 -22.91 26.03
C ALA A 528 23.09 -21.41 25.94
N GLY A 529 23.54 -20.62 26.92
CA GLY A 529 23.20 -19.19 27.01
C GLY A 529 23.79 -18.33 25.89
N ARG A 530 24.90 -18.75 25.26
CA ARG A 530 25.48 -18.04 24.11
C ARG A 530 24.58 -18.17 22.88
N GLU A 531 24.06 -19.37 22.66
CA GLU A 531 23.18 -19.71 21.55
C GLU A 531 21.80 -19.07 21.73
N LEU A 532 21.23 -19.07 22.94
CA LEU A 532 19.99 -18.34 23.23
C LEU A 532 20.13 -16.83 23.07
N ARG A 533 21.31 -16.25 23.38
CA ARG A 533 21.59 -14.83 23.09
C ARG A 533 21.64 -14.54 21.59
N ALA A 534 22.24 -15.44 20.80
CA ALA A 534 22.27 -15.32 19.35
C ALA A 534 20.87 -15.42 18.74
N GLU A 535 20.05 -16.37 19.23
CA GLU A 535 18.64 -16.50 18.87
C GLU A 535 17.82 -15.27 19.24
N ALA A 536 17.96 -14.76 20.46
CA ALA A 536 17.27 -13.53 20.90
C ALA A 536 17.64 -12.33 20.02
N GLU A 537 18.92 -12.20 19.67
CA GLU A 537 19.41 -11.14 18.80
C GLU A 537 18.92 -11.29 17.35
N ALA A 538 18.90 -12.51 16.81
CA ALA A 538 18.33 -12.78 15.50
C ALA A 538 16.83 -12.43 15.46
N LEU A 539 16.05 -12.88 16.47
CA LEU A 539 14.63 -12.58 16.58
C LEU A 539 14.36 -11.08 16.75
N ARG A 540 15.19 -10.35 17.51
CA ARG A 540 15.13 -8.88 17.63
C ARG A 540 15.35 -8.20 16.29
N ARG A 541 16.40 -8.57 15.56
CA ARG A 541 16.69 -8.00 14.23
C ARG A 541 15.58 -8.31 13.25
N MET A 542 14.99 -9.51 13.29
CA MET A 542 13.87 -9.88 12.41
C MET A 542 12.57 -9.16 12.80
N SER A 543 12.38 -8.81 14.08
CA SER A 543 11.27 -7.99 14.59
C SER A 543 9.89 -8.55 14.19
N GLY A 544 9.75 -9.87 14.20
CA GLY A 544 8.51 -10.56 13.79
C GLY A 544 8.28 -10.68 12.28
N HIS A 545 9.16 -10.14 11.43
CA HIS A 545 9.08 -10.35 9.98
C HIS A 545 9.68 -11.71 9.64
N TYR A 546 8.90 -12.60 9.04
CA TYR A 546 9.28 -13.99 8.73
C TYR A 546 9.90 -14.78 9.90
N ALA A 547 9.72 -14.33 11.14
CA ALA A 547 10.21 -14.97 12.37
C ALA A 547 9.17 -14.77 13.50
N PRO A 548 9.13 -15.62 14.54
CA PRO A 548 8.34 -15.35 15.73
C PRO A 548 8.75 -14.03 16.41
N ARG A 549 7.80 -13.28 16.94
CA ARG A 549 8.13 -12.12 17.79
C ARG A 549 8.73 -12.57 19.11
N LEU A 550 9.83 -11.93 19.53
CA LEU A 550 10.39 -12.09 20.87
C LEU A 550 9.65 -11.18 21.84
N PHE A 551 9.10 -11.74 22.92
CA PHE A 551 8.40 -10.97 23.96
C PHE A 551 9.28 -10.72 25.18
N VAL A 552 10.05 -11.74 25.60
CA VAL A 552 10.95 -11.62 26.76
C VAL A 552 12.28 -12.27 26.43
N ASP A 553 13.36 -11.52 26.67
CA ASP A 553 14.73 -12.01 26.61
C ASP A 553 15.30 -12.19 28.01
N ALA A 554 15.42 -13.43 28.45
CA ALA A 554 16.16 -13.81 29.64
C ALA A 554 17.31 -14.77 29.30
N SER A 555 17.90 -14.63 28.11
CA SER A 555 19.05 -15.42 27.65
C SER A 555 20.31 -15.26 28.49
N SER A 556 20.37 -14.22 29.33
CA SER A 556 21.45 -14.00 30.30
C SER A 556 21.13 -14.51 31.72
N SER A 557 19.93 -15.07 31.94
CA SER A 557 19.57 -15.70 33.21
C SER A 557 20.14 -17.12 33.33
N ASN A 558 20.08 -17.70 34.54
CA ASN A 558 20.53 -19.06 34.79
C ASN A 558 19.41 -19.88 35.46
N PRO A 559 18.80 -20.86 34.77
CA PRO A 559 19.05 -21.24 33.38
C PRO A 559 18.51 -20.20 32.38
N PRO A 560 19.10 -20.05 31.18
CA PRO A 560 18.67 -19.06 30.19
C PRO A 560 17.37 -19.49 29.51
N TRP A 561 16.48 -18.52 29.28
CA TRP A 561 15.19 -18.75 28.62
C TRP A 561 14.71 -17.56 27.79
N LEU A 562 13.78 -17.81 26.87
CA LEU A 562 13.13 -16.82 26.01
C LEU A 562 11.63 -17.05 25.99
N VAL A 563 10.85 -15.98 25.89
CA VAL A 563 9.40 -16.04 25.60
C VAL A 563 9.17 -15.42 24.23
N MET A 564 8.50 -16.17 23.36
CA MET A 564 8.25 -15.77 21.97
C MET A 564 6.81 -16.09 21.53
N GLU A 565 6.43 -15.55 20.39
CA GLU A 565 5.15 -15.78 19.75
C GLU A 565 4.87 -17.25 19.48
N CYS A 566 3.69 -17.72 19.89
CA CYS A 566 3.11 -18.96 19.40
C CYS A 566 2.49 -18.69 18.02
N VAL A 567 3.15 -19.12 16.94
CA VAL A 567 2.66 -18.93 15.57
C VAL A 567 1.46 -19.86 15.32
N ARG A 568 0.32 -19.27 14.96
CA ARG A 568 -0.96 -19.98 14.73
C ARG A 568 -1.56 -19.62 13.39
N LEU A 569 -2.37 -20.52 12.86
CA LEU A 569 -3.26 -20.27 11.74
C LEU A 569 -4.48 -19.44 12.21
N PRO A 570 -5.25 -18.82 11.30
CA PRO A 570 -6.44 -18.04 11.63
C PRO A 570 -7.55 -18.82 12.34
N ASP A 571 -7.55 -20.15 12.21
CA ASP A 571 -8.46 -21.06 12.94
C ASP A 571 -7.99 -21.35 14.38
N GLY A 572 -6.88 -20.75 14.82
CA GLY A 572 -6.31 -20.93 16.14
C GLY A 572 -5.43 -22.17 16.30
N SER A 573 -5.31 -23.04 15.28
CA SER A 573 -4.40 -24.19 15.33
C SER A 573 -2.93 -23.75 15.18
N PRO A 574 -1.96 -24.50 15.73
CA PRO A 574 -0.54 -24.18 15.56
C PRO A 574 -0.12 -24.32 14.09
N ALA A 575 0.67 -23.36 13.61
CA ALA A 575 1.14 -23.37 12.23
C ALA A 575 2.00 -24.63 11.98
N PRO A 576 1.67 -25.46 10.97
CA PRO A 576 2.42 -26.70 10.72
C PRO A 576 3.82 -26.41 10.14
N PRO A 577 4.81 -27.25 10.44
CA PRO A 577 6.08 -27.21 9.73
C PRO A 577 5.88 -27.62 8.27
N LEU A 578 6.65 -27.04 7.36
CA LEU A 578 6.55 -27.31 5.93
C LEU A 578 6.74 -28.81 5.60
N SER A 579 7.56 -29.51 6.37
CA SER A 579 7.79 -30.95 6.22
C SER A 579 6.51 -31.80 6.26
N SER A 580 5.49 -31.42 7.05
CA SER A 580 4.22 -32.15 7.13
C SER A 580 3.33 -31.95 5.90
N LEU A 581 3.59 -30.89 5.12
CA LEU A 581 2.84 -30.51 3.92
C LEU A 581 3.48 -31.02 2.62
N LEU A 582 4.70 -31.55 2.66
CA LEU A 582 5.42 -32.07 1.49
C LEU A 582 5.00 -33.51 1.10
N GLY A 583 4.18 -34.17 1.91
CA GLY A 583 3.69 -35.53 1.66
C GLY A 583 2.55 -35.61 0.63
N ARG A 584 2.17 -36.85 0.29
CA ARG A 584 0.96 -37.14 -0.53
C ARG A 584 -0.19 -37.58 0.37
N GLU A 585 -1.41 -37.27 -0.03
CA GLU A 585 -2.63 -37.80 0.55
C GLU A 585 -2.78 -39.31 0.24
N PRO A 586 -3.61 -40.07 0.99
CA PRO A 586 -3.83 -41.50 0.77
C PRO A 586 -4.36 -41.85 -0.64
N ASP A 587 -4.98 -40.89 -1.32
CA ASP A 587 -5.47 -41.00 -2.70
C ASP A 587 -4.37 -40.70 -3.76
N GLY A 588 -3.15 -40.40 -3.32
CA GLY A 588 -2.00 -40.10 -4.18
C GLY A 588 -1.90 -38.64 -4.64
N SER A 589 -2.83 -37.76 -4.25
CA SER A 589 -2.77 -36.32 -4.54
C SER A 589 -1.76 -35.58 -3.65
N SER A 590 -1.30 -34.40 -4.09
CA SER A 590 -0.40 -33.56 -3.29
C SER A 590 -1.18 -32.85 -2.19
N LYS A 591 -0.60 -32.75 -0.98
CA LYS A 591 -1.19 -31.98 0.13
C LYS A 591 -1.20 -30.47 -0.11
N LEU A 592 -0.36 -29.98 -1.03
CA LEU A 592 -0.29 -28.57 -1.43
C LEU A 592 -0.70 -28.40 -2.88
N ASP A 593 -1.53 -27.39 -3.13
CA ASP A 593 -1.77 -26.90 -4.49
C ASP A 593 -0.47 -26.27 -5.06
N PRO A 594 -0.20 -26.39 -6.38
CA PRO A 594 0.97 -25.79 -7.02
C PRO A 594 1.15 -24.30 -6.77
N VAL A 595 0.08 -23.51 -6.71
CA VAL A 595 0.15 -22.05 -6.48
C VAL A 595 0.54 -21.75 -5.03
N HIS A 596 -0.05 -22.46 -4.07
CA HIS A 596 0.37 -22.39 -2.66
C HIS A 596 1.82 -22.83 -2.46
N ALA A 597 2.26 -23.91 -3.11
CA ALA A 597 3.64 -24.38 -3.01
C ALA A 597 4.64 -23.34 -3.57
N ALA A 598 4.32 -22.71 -4.70
CA ALA A 598 5.14 -21.64 -5.27
C ALA A 598 5.09 -20.35 -4.42
N THR A 599 3.95 -20.03 -3.80
CA THR A 599 3.81 -18.89 -2.88
C THR A 599 4.65 -19.09 -1.62
N ILE A 600 4.67 -20.30 -1.06
CA ILE A 600 5.58 -20.66 0.05
C ILE A 600 7.03 -20.48 -0.39
N GLY A 601 7.38 -20.91 -1.61
CA GLY A 601 8.71 -20.73 -2.18
C GLY A 601 9.14 -19.26 -2.28
N LEU A 602 8.25 -18.39 -2.75
CA LEU A 602 8.48 -16.94 -2.79
C LEU A 602 8.71 -16.36 -1.38
N ARG A 603 7.78 -16.62 -0.45
CA ARG A 603 7.85 -16.07 0.92
C ARG A 603 9.10 -16.56 1.65
N LEU A 604 9.56 -17.77 1.37
CA LEU A 604 10.80 -18.32 1.91
C LEU A 604 12.04 -17.63 1.33
N ALA A 605 12.07 -17.35 0.03
CA ALA A 605 13.16 -16.61 -0.60
C ALA A 605 13.27 -15.17 -0.06
N GLU A 606 12.13 -14.49 0.13
CA GLU A 606 12.06 -13.18 0.77
C GLU A 606 12.57 -13.20 2.22
N ALA A 607 12.21 -14.24 2.98
CA ALA A 607 12.69 -14.43 4.36
C ALA A 607 14.21 -14.57 4.43
N VAL A 608 14.80 -15.38 3.54
CA VAL A 608 16.27 -15.57 3.47
C VAL A 608 16.96 -14.29 3.01
N ASN A 609 16.40 -13.56 2.04
CA ASN A 609 16.92 -12.26 1.63
C ASN A 609 16.92 -11.25 2.79
N MET A 610 15.85 -11.22 3.58
CA MET A 610 15.74 -10.35 4.75
C MET A 610 16.76 -10.70 5.83
N CYS A 611 17.07 -11.99 6.02
CA CYS A 611 18.15 -12.42 6.91
C CYS A 611 19.50 -11.87 6.43
N ALA A 612 19.82 -12.02 5.15
CA ALA A 612 21.07 -11.53 4.57
C ALA A 612 21.23 -10.02 4.73
N LEU A 613 20.18 -9.23 4.43
CA LEU A 613 20.18 -7.77 4.60
C LEU A 613 20.39 -7.33 6.06
N LYS A 614 19.98 -8.17 7.02
CA LYS A 614 20.12 -7.91 8.47
C LYS A 614 21.40 -8.50 9.07
N GLY A 615 22.30 -9.00 8.23
CA GLY A 615 23.56 -9.63 8.65
C GLY A 615 23.33 -10.90 9.46
N ILE A 616 22.28 -11.66 9.14
CA ILE A 616 21.91 -12.92 9.78
C ILE A 616 22.07 -14.04 8.75
N VAL A 617 22.79 -15.09 9.12
CA VAL A 617 22.81 -16.34 8.37
C VAL A 617 22.11 -17.40 9.21
N PRO A 618 20.94 -17.91 8.77
CA PRO A 618 20.26 -19.01 9.45
C PRO A 618 21.17 -20.24 9.60
N GLY A 619 21.19 -20.84 10.79
CA GLY A 619 22.04 -22.00 11.08
C GLY A 619 21.63 -23.26 10.33
N ALA A 620 20.45 -23.81 10.66
CA ALA A 620 19.85 -24.94 9.96
C ALA A 620 18.55 -24.51 9.28
N LEU A 621 18.56 -24.35 7.96
CA LEU A 621 17.36 -24.09 7.17
C LEU A 621 16.88 -25.39 6.52
N THR A 622 15.85 -26.00 7.10
CA THR A 622 15.20 -27.25 6.65
C THR A 622 13.68 -27.08 6.61
N PRO A 623 12.91 -27.99 5.95
CA PRO A 623 11.46 -27.93 5.97
C PRO A 623 10.84 -27.93 7.38
N ASP A 624 11.49 -28.55 8.37
CA ASP A 624 11.02 -28.54 9.77
C ASP A 624 11.20 -27.19 10.47
N THR A 625 12.09 -26.34 9.96
CA THR A 625 12.37 -25.00 10.49
C THR A 625 11.54 -23.89 9.84
N VAL A 626 10.62 -24.25 8.94
CA VAL A 626 9.74 -23.32 8.24
C VAL A 626 8.30 -23.61 8.65
N LEU A 627 7.69 -22.73 9.44
CA LEU A 627 6.27 -22.80 9.74
C LEU A 627 5.47 -22.12 8.63
N VAL A 628 4.42 -22.80 8.15
CA VAL A 628 3.55 -22.28 7.09
C VAL A 628 2.29 -21.68 7.71
N THR A 629 1.97 -20.45 7.33
CA THR A 629 0.72 -19.77 7.69
C THR A 629 -0.06 -19.41 6.43
N ASP A 630 -1.35 -19.12 6.56
CA ASP A 630 -2.25 -18.81 5.43
C ASP A 630 -1.77 -17.64 4.53
N ARG A 631 -0.92 -16.75 5.05
CA ARG A 631 -0.46 -15.55 4.33
C ARG A 631 1.06 -15.43 4.18
N THR A 632 1.85 -16.24 4.88
CA THR A 632 3.32 -16.12 4.91
C THR A 632 4.01 -17.33 5.54
N VAL A 633 5.33 -17.30 5.65
CA VAL A 633 6.13 -18.29 6.38
C VAL A 633 6.83 -17.67 7.59
N LYS A 634 7.13 -18.49 8.60
CA LYS A 634 7.93 -18.10 9.77
C LYS A 634 9.09 -19.07 9.95
N LEU A 635 10.31 -18.56 9.88
CA LEU A 635 11.52 -19.29 10.18
C LEU A 635 11.68 -19.44 11.69
N ILE A 636 11.99 -20.64 12.14
CA ILE A 636 12.28 -21.01 13.54
C ILE A 636 13.65 -21.70 13.62
N GLY A 637 14.13 -22.01 14.83
CA GLY A 637 15.42 -22.70 14.99
C GLY A 637 16.64 -21.79 14.88
N TRP A 638 16.55 -20.57 15.42
CA TRP A 638 17.58 -19.53 15.33
C TRP A 638 18.80 -19.73 16.26
N THR A 639 18.81 -20.80 17.05
CA THR A 639 19.85 -21.10 18.05
C THR A 639 21.26 -21.16 17.45
N ASP A 640 21.37 -21.60 16.21
CA ASP A 640 22.64 -21.74 15.48
C ASP A 640 22.85 -20.63 14.44
N ALA A 641 22.07 -19.54 14.49
CA ALA A 641 22.21 -18.44 13.55
C ALA A 641 23.54 -17.69 13.73
N ASN A 642 24.25 -17.47 12.62
CA ASN A 642 25.47 -16.69 12.60
C ASN A 642 25.16 -15.21 12.36
N LEU A 643 25.70 -14.33 13.20
CA LEU A 643 25.43 -12.90 13.17
C LEU A 643 26.71 -12.15 12.79
N ASN A 644 26.67 -11.40 11.69
CA ASN A 644 27.77 -10.56 11.19
C ASN A 644 29.11 -11.31 11.00
N ASP A 645 29.08 -12.56 10.51
CA ASP A 645 30.26 -13.40 10.23
C ASP A 645 31.23 -13.59 11.40
N ARG A 646 30.71 -13.63 12.63
CA ARG A 646 31.53 -13.64 13.86
C ARG A 646 32.05 -15.02 14.27
N LEU A 647 31.61 -16.10 13.62
CA LEU A 647 31.96 -17.48 13.96
C LEU A 647 32.76 -18.15 12.84
N PRO A 648 34.02 -18.54 13.07
CA PRO A 648 34.81 -19.30 12.09
C PRO A 648 34.17 -20.67 11.81
N GLY A 649 33.99 -21.02 10.53
CA GLY A 649 33.38 -22.29 10.09
C GLY A 649 31.84 -22.34 10.18
N ALA A 650 31.19 -21.22 10.49
CA ALA A 650 29.73 -21.11 10.49
C ALA A 650 29.16 -20.99 9.06
N PRO A 651 27.88 -21.36 8.86
CA PRO A 651 27.23 -21.25 7.56
C PRO A 651 27.31 -19.82 7.01
N THR A 652 27.51 -19.75 5.70
CA THR A 652 27.60 -18.51 4.91
C THR A 652 26.26 -18.16 4.27
N PRO A 653 26.05 -16.91 3.79
CA PRO A 653 24.84 -16.58 3.02
C PRO A 653 24.62 -17.51 1.83
N ALA A 654 25.69 -17.97 1.18
CA ALA A 654 25.63 -18.91 0.08
C ALA A 654 25.13 -20.30 0.52
N ASP A 655 25.37 -20.69 1.77
CA ASP A 655 24.84 -21.95 2.33
C ASP A 655 23.35 -21.84 2.66
N SER A 656 22.87 -20.66 3.04
CA SER A 656 21.43 -20.40 3.17
C SER A 656 20.70 -20.47 1.82
N VAL A 657 21.32 -19.99 0.74
CA VAL A 657 20.77 -20.14 -0.63
C VAL A 657 20.77 -21.62 -1.06
N TYR A 658 21.81 -22.37 -0.74
CA TYR A 658 21.85 -23.80 -1.02
C TYR A 658 20.75 -24.57 -0.27
N ALA A 659 20.55 -24.24 1.01
CA ALA A 659 19.49 -24.81 1.83
C ALA A 659 18.09 -24.42 1.31
N LEU A 660 17.89 -23.16 0.90
CA LEU A 660 16.69 -22.70 0.20
C LEU A 660 16.44 -23.54 -1.06
N GLY A 661 17.45 -23.75 -1.90
CA GLY A 661 17.37 -24.59 -3.10
C GLY A 661 16.89 -26.02 -2.82
N LYS A 662 17.34 -26.65 -1.73
CA LYS A 662 16.88 -27.98 -1.32
C LYS A 662 15.40 -28.00 -0.94
N ILE A 663 14.92 -26.97 -0.24
CA ILE A 663 13.52 -26.86 0.16
C ILE A 663 12.64 -26.60 -1.07
N LEU A 664 13.06 -25.71 -1.97
CA LEU A 664 12.34 -25.41 -3.21
C LEU A 664 12.28 -26.62 -4.14
N ARG A 665 13.35 -27.44 -4.21
CA ARG A 665 13.35 -28.71 -4.92
C ARG A 665 12.32 -29.67 -4.33
N ALA A 666 12.28 -29.83 -3.00
CA ALA A 666 11.29 -30.68 -2.35
C ALA A 666 9.84 -30.22 -2.58
N LEU A 667 9.60 -28.90 -2.63
CA LEU A 667 8.30 -28.33 -2.99
C LEU A 667 7.89 -28.60 -4.43
N SER A 668 8.86 -28.58 -5.36
CA SER A 668 8.63 -28.91 -6.76
C SER A 668 8.37 -30.41 -6.95
N ASP A 669 9.13 -31.27 -6.27
CA ASP A 669 9.04 -32.72 -6.42
C ASP A 669 7.75 -33.32 -5.81
N SER A 670 7.10 -32.58 -4.89
CA SER A 670 5.82 -32.96 -4.30
C SER A 670 4.61 -32.70 -5.22
N GLN A 671 4.81 -32.13 -6.42
CA GLN A 671 3.74 -31.82 -7.38
C GLN A 671 3.45 -33.01 -8.33
N PRO A 672 2.19 -33.25 -8.75
CA PRO A 672 1.82 -34.40 -9.58
C PRO A 672 2.22 -34.26 -11.06
N THR A 673 2.89 -35.28 -11.60
CA THR A 673 3.42 -35.36 -12.98
C THR A 673 2.34 -35.30 -14.07
N ALA A 674 1.09 -35.66 -13.79
CA ALA A 674 0.01 -35.66 -14.78
C ALA A 674 -0.67 -34.27 -14.99
N ARG A 675 -0.42 -33.29 -14.12
CA ARG A 675 -0.87 -31.88 -14.28
C ARG A 675 0.20 -30.97 -14.91
N LEU A 676 1.24 -31.56 -15.52
CA LEU A 676 2.38 -30.83 -16.11
C LEU A 676 2.03 -30.00 -17.36
N SER A 677 0.79 -30.04 -17.86
CA SER A 677 0.35 -29.15 -18.94
C SER A 677 -0.06 -27.74 -18.47
N GLN A 678 -0.51 -27.58 -17.21
CA GLN A 678 -0.78 -26.26 -16.59
C GLN A 678 0.24 -25.91 -15.49
N ALA A 679 0.64 -26.88 -14.65
CA ALA A 679 1.69 -26.69 -13.64
C ALA A 679 3.10 -26.68 -14.23
N GLY A 680 3.27 -27.16 -15.48
CA GLY A 680 4.53 -27.07 -16.21
C GLY A 680 4.99 -25.63 -16.37
N ALA A 681 4.09 -24.70 -16.73
CA ALA A 681 4.43 -23.28 -16.85
C ALA A 681 4.86 -22.64 -15.51
N LEU A 682 4.22 -23.03 -14.40
CA LEU A 682 4.49 -22.49 -13.06
C LEU A 682 5.89 -22.86 -12.53
N TRP A 683 6.36 -24.06 -12.84
CA TRP A 683 7.64 -24.57 -12.37
C TRP A 683 8.74 -24.56 -13.45
N GLN A 684 8.42 -24.33 -14.74
CA GLN A 684 9.42 -24.25 -15.83
C GLN A 684 10.49 -23.19 -15.58
N ASN A 685 10.11 -21.97 -15.19
CA ASN A 685 11.05 -20.89 -14.88
C ASN A 685 11.80 -21.10 -13.54
N PRO A 686 11.13 -21.47 -12.42
CA PRO A 686 11.80 -21.72 -11.14
C PRO A 686 12.75 -22.92 -11.14
N LEU A 687 12.56 -23.94 -11.98
CA LEU A 687 13.43 -25.12 -11.98
C LEU A 687 14.90 -24.79 -12.29
N SER A 688 15.13 -23.78 -13.15
CA SER A 688 16.47 -23.29 -13.49
C SER A 688 17.16 -22.61 -12.30
N ILE A 689 16.46 -21.70 -11.60
CA ILE A 689 16.99 -21.00 -10.44
C ILE A 689 17.16 -21.94 -9.24
N ILE A 690 16.26 -22.93 -9.08
CA ILE A 690 16.38 -23.98 -8.07
C ILE A 690 17.64 -24.80 -8.31
N SER A 691 17.93 -25.15 -9.57
CA SER A 691 19.18 -25.83 -9.94
C SER A 691 20.41 -24.97 -9.65
N ALA A 692 20.36 -23.67 -9.96
CA ALA A 692 21.44 -22.71 -9.66
C ALA A 692 21.70 -22.54 -8.15
N CYS A 693 20.65 -22.58 -7.32
CA CYS A 693 20.78 -22.60 -5.86
C CYS A 693 21.57 -23.83 -5.36
N LEU A 694 21.38 -24.97 -6.02
CA LEU A 694 22.00 -26.25 -5.67
C LEU A 694 23.43 -26.42 -6.23
N ASN A 695 24.04 -25.37 -6.76
CA ASN A 695 25.40 -25.44 -7.30
C ASN A 695 26.43 -25.79 -6.20
N GLU A 696 27.35 -26.71 -6.50
CA GLU A 696 28.41 -27.13 -5.58
C GLU A 696 29.36 -25.98 -5.23
N GLN A 697 29.58 -25.04 -6.15
CA GLN A 697 30.43 -23.87 -5.94
C GLN A 697 29.63 -22.71 -5.32
N PRO A 698 29.93 -22.27 -4.09
CA PRO A 698 29.17 -21.21 -3.41
C PRO A 698 29.10 -19.88 -4.17
N SER A 699 30.18 -19.51 -4.88
CA SER A 699 30.26 -18.27 -5.67
C SER A 699 29.38 -18.26 -6.92
N LYS A 700 28.89 -19.42 -7.37
CA LYS A 700 28.00 -19.56 -8.52
C LYS A 700 26.53 -19.61 -8.16
N ARG A 701 26.20 -19.60 -6.87
CA ARG A 701 24.82 -19.60 -6.39
C ARG A 701 24.23 -18.18 -6.54
N PRO A 702 22.95 -18.04 -6.91
CA PRO A 702 22.28 -16.74 -6.98
C PRO A 702 22.12 -16.13 -5.57
N SER A 703 21.79 -14.85 -5.51
CA SER A 703 21.32 -14.21 -4.27
C SER A 703 19.88 -14.61 -3.96
N ALA A 704 19.49 -14.60 -2.69
CA ALA A 704 18.11 -14.90 -2.28
C ALA A 704 17.08 -13.92 -2.88
N SER A 705 17.47 -12.66 -3.15
CA SER A 705 16.60 -11.71 -3.87
C SER A 705 16.37 -12.14 -5.32
N GLN A 706 17.40 -12.62 -6.03
CA GLN A 706 17.24 -13.15 -7.39
C GLN A 706 16.34 -14.38 -7.41
N VAL A 707 16.42 -15.25 -6.38
CA VAL A 707 15.51 -16.39 -6.25
C VAL A 707 14.07 -15.90 -6.05
N ALA A 708 13.84 -14.92 -5.17
CA ALA A 708 12.52 -14.34 -4.96
C ALA A 708 11.97 -13.71 -6.25
N ASP A 709 12.78 -12.94 -6.99
CA ASP A 709 12.39 -12.29 -8.24
C ASP A 709 11.93 -13.31 -9.30
N VAL A 710 12.61 -14.46 -9.41
CA VAL A 710 12.19 -15.54 -10.31
C VAL A 710 10.84 -16.13 -9.89
N PHE A 711 10.61 -16.35 -8.59
CA PHE A 711 9.32 -16.84 -8.09
C PHE A 711 8.18 -15.81 -8.27
N VAL A 712 8.45 -14.52 -8.11
CA VAL A 712 7.48 -13.44 -8.41
C VAL A 712 7.07 -13.48 -9.89
N LYS A 713 8.03 -13.67 -10.79
CA LYS A 713 7.78 -13.77 -12.24
C LYS A 713 7.07 -15.06 -12.66
N SER A 714 7.20 -16.12 -11.87
CA SER A 714 6.72 -17.47 -12.22
C SER A 714 5.35 -17.80 -11.64
N LEU A 715 4.98 -17.19 -10.51
CA LEU A 715 3.61 -17.28 -10.02
C LEU A 715 2.68 -16.62 -11.04
N PRO A 716 1.49 -17.20 -11.32
CA PRO A 716 0.50 -16.45 -12.07
C PRO A 716 0.26 -15.18 -11.25
N THR A 717 -0.06 -14.06 -11.90
CA THR A 717 -0.54 -12.88 -11.17
C THR A 717 -1.81 -13.31 -10.45
N VAL A 718 -1.66 -13.85 -9.24
CA VAL A 718 -2.74 -14.09 -8.31
C VAL A 718 -3.33 -12.71 -8.18
N ARG A 719 -4.54 -12.55 -8.73
CA ARG A 719 -5.39 -11.38 -8.51
C ARG A 719 -5.13 -10.96 -7.08
N ALA A 720 -4.61 -9.75 -6.93
CA ALA A 720 -4.55 -9.09 -5.66
C ALA A 720 -6.00 -9.00 -5.13
N SER A 721 -6.47 -10.04 -4.43
CA SER A 721 -7.44 -9.88 -3.36
C SER A 721 -6.70 -9.21 -2.21
N ALA A 722 -6.36 -7.95 -2.46
CA ALA A 722 -5.72 -6.95 -1.62
C ALA A 722 -5.00 -6.00 -2.58
N HIS A 723 -5.76 -5.17 -3.32
CA HIS A 723 -5.42 -3.82 -3.80
C HIS A 723 -6.55 -3.36 -4.76
N THR A 724 -7.60 -2.78 -4.17
CA THR A 724 -8.63 -1.99 -4.86
C THR A 724 -8.29 -0.49 -4.72
N PRO A 725 -8.85 0.39 -5.58
CA PRO A 725 -8.08 1.37 -6.34
C PRO A 725 -8.23 2.79 -5.78
N TYR A 726 -7.22 3.64 -6.04
CA TYR A 726 -7.35 5.09 -5.89
C TYR A 726 -7.23 5.73 -7.28
N GLU A 727 -8.36 5.92 -7.95
CA GLU A 727 -8.48 6.87 -9.06
C GLU A 727 -9.36 8.04 -8.61
N ALA A 728 -8.79 9.24 -8.70
CA ALA A 728 -9.47 10.49 -8.47
C ALA A 728 -10.10 10.97 -9.81
N GLU A 729 -11.42 10.93 -9.88
CA GLU A 729 -12.17 11.70 -10.88
C GLU A 729 -12.24 13.17 -10.44
N THR A 730 -11.89 14.07 -11.35
CA THR A 730 -12.17 15.52 -11.22
C THR A 730 -13.39 15.83 -12.08
N PRO A 731 -14.47 16.42 -11.53
CA PRO A 731 -15.68 16.71 -12.30
C PRO A 731 -15.48 17.96 -13.19
N ALA A 732 -15.85 17.83 -14.46
CA ALA A 732 -15.99 18.93 -15.40
C ALA A 732 -17.22 19.79 -15.05
N ALA A 733 -17.06 21.11 -15.10
CA ALA A 733 -18.12 22.09 -14.87
C ALA A 733 -19.05 22.21 -16.10
N THR A 734 -20.36 22.21 -15.87
CA THR A 734 -21.38 22.52 -16.87
C THR A 734 -21.86 23.97 -16.69
N PRO A 735 -22.08 24.77 -17.77
CA PRO A 735 -22.64 26.12 -17.70
C PRO A 735 -24.19 26.13 -17.56
N PRO A 736 -24.82 27.27 -17.23
CA PRO A 736 -26.26 27.35 -16.94
C PRO A 736 -27.12 27.31 -18.22
N PRO A 737 -28.44 27.00 -18.11
CA PRO A 737 -29.32 26.82 -19.25
C PRO A 737 -29.95 28.15 -19.67
N ASP A 738 -30.11 28.37 -20.98
CA ASP A 738 -31.11 29.30 -21.48
C ASP A 738 -31.75 28.78 -22.78
N GLY A 739 -33.03 29.06 -22.92
CA GLY A 739 -33.98 28.36 -23.79
C GLY A 739 -33.91 28.65 -25.29
N THR A 740 -34.62 27.80 -26.03
CA THR A 740 -34.99 27.96 -27.45
C THR A 740 -36.00 29.10 -27.65
N PRO A 741 -36.02 29.76 -28.83
CA PRO A 741 -36.94 29.32 -29.90
C PRO A 741 -36.47 29.49 -31.37
N GLU A 742 -36.95 28.56 -32.20
CA GLU A 742 -37.39 28.56 -33.63
C GLU A 742 -36.91 29.56 -34.73
N ALA A 743 -36.71 28.94 -35.91
CA ALA A 743 -37.11 29.32 -37.29
C ALA A 743 -36.06 29.86 -38.32
N GLU A 744 -36.05 29.16 -39.47
CA GLU A 744 -35.33 29.26 -40.78
C GLU A 744 -35.50 30.61 -41.57
N PRO A 745 -34.93 30.84 -42.81
CA PRO A 745 -34.17 29.97 -43.74
C PRO A 745 -32.89 30.58 -44.39
N ALA A 746 -32.19 29.76 -45.19
CA ALA A 746 -31.00 30.04 -46.03
C ALA A 746 -31.21 31.11 -47.13
N PRO A 747 -30.13 31.66 -47.75
CA PRO A 747 -29.61 31.05 -49.00
C PRO A 747 -28.08 31.17 -49.28
N THR A 748 -27.57 30.14 -49.98
CA THR A 748 -26.59 30.07 -51.10
C THR A 748 -25.27 30.87 -51.08
N MET A 749 -24.11 30.18 -51.11
CA MET A 749 -23.23 30.00 -52.30
C MET A 749 -21.81 29.48 -51.97
N ALA A 750 -21.40 28.50 -52.77
CA ALA A 750 -20.05 28.19 -53.28
C ALA A 750 -18.92 27.74 -52.33
N ALA A 751 -18.29 26.63 -52.76
CA ALA A 751 -17.13 25.99 -52.19
C ALA A 751 -15.81 26.62 -52.69
N GLU A 752 -14.80 26.70 -51.81
CA GLU A 752 -13.37 26.80 -52.16
C GLU A 752 -12.48 26.25 -51.01
N PRO A 753 -11.24 25.79 -51.30
CA PRO A 753 -10.45 24.86 -50.49
C PRO A 753 -9.72 25.50 -49.29
N PRO A 754 -9.23 24.71 -48.32
CA PRO A 754 -8.62 25.25 -47.11
C PRO A 754 -7.28 25.99 -47.38
N PRO A 755 -7.06 27.18 -46.79
CA PRO A 755 -5.88 27.98 -47.05
C PRO A 755 -4.62 27.47 -46.34
N SER A 756 -3.52 27.63 -47.05
CA SER A 756 -2.13 27.38 -46.68
C SER A 756 -1.65 28.09 -45.42
N ARG A 757 -0.84 27.35 -44.64
CA ARG A 757 0.24 27.76 -43.70
C ARG A 757 0.40 29.28 -43.49
N SER A 758 -0.06 29.77 -42.34
CA SER A 758 0.05 31.18 -41.93
C SER A 758 1.44 31.54 -41.39
N THR A 759 2.20 32.23 -42.24
CA THR A 759 2.89 33.50 -41.98
C THR A 759 2.87 34.05 -40.54
N ARG A 760 3.82 33.62 -39.71
CA ARG A 760 4.37 34.43 -38.60
C ARG A 760 5.90 34.37 -38.58
N SER A 761 6.52 34.99 -39.57
CA SER A 761 7.96 35.30 -39.52
C SER A 761 8.27 36.53 -40.39
N ARG A 762 7.83 37.73 -39.98
CA ARG A 762 8.28 39.00 -40.60
C ARG A 762 8.37 40.23 -39.67
N LEU A 763 8.45 40.05 -38.34
CA LEU A 763 8.60 41.20 -37.41
C LEU A 763 9.67 41.03 -36.31
N ALA A 764 10.70 40.22 -36.56
CA ALA A 764 11.86 40.06 -35.66
C ALA A 764 13.22 40.15 -36.39
N ALA A 765 13.26 40.85 -37.53
CA ALA A 765 14.46 40.97 -38.38
C ALA A 765 15.17 42.34 -38.29
N LEU A 766 14.89 43.15 -37.27
CA LEU A 766 15.64 44.38 -37.01
C LEU A 766 16.10 44.41 -35.55
N MET A 767 17.43 44.38 -35.39
CA MET A 767 18.24 44.45 -34.17
C MET A 767 18.66 43.12 -33.52
N GLY A 768 19.92 42.74 -33.76
CA GLY A 768 20.69 41.78 -32.94
C GLY A 768 21.42 40.69 -33.73
N LEU A 769 22.68 40.97 -34.10
CA LEU A 769 23.60 40.15 -34.91
C LEU A 769 24.06 38.83 -34.23
N GLY A 770 24.22 37.77 -35.02
CA GLY A 770 25.13 36.64 -34.76
C GLY A 770 24.49 35.27 -34.49
N GLY A 771 23.64 35.14 -33.48
CA GLY A 771 23.19 33.81 -32.98
C GLY A 771 21.87 33.27 -33.56
N ARG A 772 21.06 34.12 -34.22
CA ARG A 772 19.74 33.72 -34.73
C ARG A 772 19.82 32.89 -36.02
N SER A 773 20.85 33.11 -36.86
CA SER A 773 21.07 32.29 -38.07
C SER A 773 21.45 30.86 -37.69
N ALA A 774 22.43 30.68 -36.80
CA ALA A 774 22.91 29.36 -36.38
C ALA A 774 21.82 28.52 -35.67
N LYS A 775 21.00 29.12 -34.79
CA LYS A 775 19.88 28.39 -34.15
C LYS A 775 18.79 28.04 -35.16
N ALA A 776 18.52 28.92 -36.14
CA ALA A 776 17.56 28.64 -37.20
C ALA A 776 18.07 27.55 -38.15
N GLU A 777 19.36 27.58 -38.52
CA GLU A 777 20.05 26.55 -39.31
C GLU A 777 20.05 25.20 -38.59
N GLN A 778 20.39 25.17 -37.29
CA GLN A 778 20.36 23.95 -36.49
C GLN A 778 18.94 23.37 -36.38
N ARG A 779 17.92 24.23 -36.23
CA ARG A 779 16.52 23.80 -36.24
C ARG A 779 16.12 23.29 -37.62
N GLN A 780 16.54 23.95 -38.70
CA GLN A 780 16.26 23.50 -40.06
C GLN A 780 16.90 22.14 -40.33
N HIS A 781 18.16 21.94 -39.92
CA HIS A 781 18.85 20.67 -40.04
C HIS A 781 18.12 19.52 -39.31
N LYS A 782 17.64 19.76 -38.08
CA LYS A 782 16.79 18.79 -37.35
C LYS A 782 15.52 18.45 -38.12
N LEU A 783 14.87 19.45 -38.72
CA LEU A 783 13.67 19.23 -39.53
C LEU A 783 13.97 18.45 -40.82
N ASP A 784 15.12 18.71 -41.45
CA ASP A 784 15.55 17.98 -42.64
C ASP A 784 15.80 16.50 -42.30
N LEU A 785 16.46 16.21 -41.17
CA LEU A 785 16.59 14.85 -40.63
C LEU A 785 15.22 14.20 -40.39
N ILE A 786 14.34 14.88 -39.65
CA ILE A 786 12.98 14.42 -39.33
C ILE A 786 12.16 14.14 -40.59
N ARG A 787 12.44 14.80 -41.73
CA ARG A 787 11.73 14.65 -43.00
C ARG A 787 12.38 13.64 -43.96
N THR A 788 13.45 12.96 -43.55
CA THR A 788 14.13 11.93 -44.36
C THR A 788 13.12 10.88 -44.82
N PRO A 789 12.89 10.69 -46.13
CA PRO A 789 11.94 9.70 -46.65
C PRO A 789 12.31 8.28 -46.21
N LEU A 790 11.30 7.49 -45.85
CA LEU A 790 11.50 6.10 -45.41
C LEU A 790 11.13 5.12 -46.53
N PRO A 791 12.06 4.26 -46.98
CA PRO A 791 11.78 3.28 -48.03
C PRO A 791 10.93 2.10 -47.54
N SER A 792 10.86 1.90 -46.22
CA SER A 792 10.08 0.87 -45.54
C SER A 792 9.65 1.36 -44.16
N CYS A 793 8.67 0.69 -43.54
CA CYS A 793 8.23 1.00 -42.18
C CYS A 793 9.40 0.92 -41.18
N HIS A 794 9.52 1.95 -40.35
CA HIS A 794 10.44 2.05 -39.21
C HIS A 794 9.67 1.92 -37.91
N ARG A 795 9.94 0.86 -37.15
CA ARG A 795 9.20 0.49 -35.94
C ARG A 795 9.97 0.91 -34.69
N ILE A 796 9.32 1.73 -33.87
CA ILE A 796 9.91 2.32 -32.66
C ILE A 796 9.19 1.74 -31.44
N ALA A 797 9.91 1.02 -30.59
CA ALA A 797 9.39 0.58 -29.30
C ALA A 797 9.68 1.63 -28.23
N VAL A 798 8.64 2.10 -27.51
CA VAL A 798 8.79 3.03 -26.39
C VAL A 798 8.47 2.28 -25.10
N ILE A 799 9.49 2.14 -24.24
CA ILE A 799 9.42 1.32 -23.02
C ILE A 799 9.75 2.10 -21.74
N SER A 800 9.20 1.65 -20.62
CA SER A 800 9.58 2.13 -19.28
C SER A 800 9.26 1.10 -18.22
N ARG A 801 10.06 1.08 -17.13
CA ARG A 801 9.78 0.22 -15.97
C ARG A 801 8.77 0.80 -14.97
N PRO A 802 8.85 2.08 -14.56
CA PRO A 802 7.80 2.64 -13.73
C PRO A 802 6.65 3.16 -14.61
N VAL A 803 5.41 2.84 -14.22
CA VAL A 803 4.18 3.33 -14.88
C VAL A 803 4.14 4.87 -14.96
N SER A 804 4.80 5.55 -14.01
CA SER A 804 4.87 7.01 -13.91
C SER A 804 6.04 7.67 -14.66
N ALA A 805 6.84 6.94 -15.46
CA ALA A 805 7.94 7.54 -16.22
C ALA A 805 7.49 8.52 -17.33
N GLY A 806 6.22 8.47 -17.72
CA GLY A 806 5.70 9.28 -18.83
C GLY A 806 6.00 8.68 -20.21
N ARG A 807 6.08 7.34 -20.29
CA ARG A 807 6.20 6.57 -21.53
C ARG A 807 5.12 6.94 -22.55
N THR A 808 3.84 6.76 -22.18
CA THR A 808 2.68 7.11 -23.01
C THR A 808 2.68 8.58 -23.46
N VAL A 809 3.11 9.49 -22.58
CA VAL A 809 3.27 10.92 -22.89
C VAL A 809 4.33 11.12 -23.97
N THR A 810 5.46 10.45 -23.82
CA THR A 810 6.58 10.50 -24.75
C THR A 810 6.18 9.90 -26.10
N THR A 811 5.47 8.77 -26.12
CA THR A 811 4.94 8.14 -27.33
C THR A 811 4.05 9.09 -28.12
N LEU A 812 3.07 9.71 -27.47
CA LEU A 812 2.13 10.63 -28.12
C LEU A 812 2.80 11.95 -28.55
N ALA A 813 3.64 12.54 -27.71
CA ALA A 813 4.31 13.80 -28.03
C ALA A 813 5.34 13.63 -29.17
N LEU A 814 6.14 12.56 -29.14
CA LEU A 814 7.07 12.22 -30.22
C LEU A 814 6.30 11.93 -31.52
N GLY A 815 5.27 11.09 -31.46
CA GLY A 815 4.43 10.78 -32.62
C GLY A 815 3.78 12.02 -33.22
N ALA A 816 3.30 12.96 -32.39
CA ALA A 816 2.73 14.21 -32.85
C ALA A 816 3.76 15.12 -33.54
N VAL A 817 5.01 15.18 -33.03
CA VAL A 817 6.09 15.96 -33.68
C VAL A 817 6.46 15.34 -35.03
N LEU A 818 6.62 14.02 -35.08
CA LEU A 818 6.90 13.31 -36.34
C LEU A 818 5.78 13.54 -37.36
N ALA A 819 4.51 13.35 -36.96
CA ALA A 819 3.35 13.54 -37.83
C ALA A 819 3.19 14.99 -38.30
N GLY A 820 3.46 15.97 -37.43
CA GLY A 820 3.30 17.39 -37.73
C GLY A 820 4.37 17.94 -38.68
N GLU A 821 5.57 17.36 -38.67
CA GLU A 821 6.70 17.84 -39.49
C GLU A 821 6.89 17.04 -40.78
N ARG A 822 6.39 15.81 -40.85
CA ARG A 822 6.45 14.93 -42.03
C ARG A 822 5.21 15.09 -42.92
N GLN A 823 5.24 14.47 -44.11
CA GLN A 823 4.08 14.45 -45.04
C GLN A 823 3.43 13.05 -45.12
N ASP A 824 4.16 12.05 -44.67
CA ASP A 824 3.81 10.66 -44.56
C ASP A 824 3.22 10.30 -43.19
N GLU A 825 2.48 9.20 -43.14
CA GLU A 825 1.62 8.84 -42.00
C GLU A 825 2.40 8.22 -40.84
N VAL A 826 2.04 8.61 -39.62
CA VAL A 826 2.64 8.11 -38.38
C VAL A 826 1.52 7.55 -37.51
N ILE A 827 1.73 6.36 -36.95
CA ILE A 827 0.76 5.72 -36.05
C ILE A 827 1.39 5.35 -34.71
N ALA A 828 0.64 5.55 -33.62
CA ALA A 828 0.94 5.04 -32.29
C ALA A 828 -0.01 3.89 -31.94
N VAL A 829 0.52 2.82 -31.36
CA VAL A 829 -0.23 1.60 -31.02
C VAL A 829 -0.12 1.33 -29.52
N ASP A 830 -1.26 1.09 -28.88
CA ASP A 830 -1.29 0.64 -27.49
C ASP A 830 -0.92 -0.84 -27.44
N ALA A 831 0.33 -1.10 -27.05
CA ALA A 831 0.90 -2.44 -26.96
C ALA A 831 1.10 -2.82 -25.49
N MET A 832 0.17 -2.43 -24.61
CA MET A 832 0.15 -2.81 -23.19
C MET A 832 -0.90 -3.92 -22.95
N PRO A 833 -0.56 -5.03 -22.28
CA PRO A 833 -1.52 -6.08 -21.92
C PRO A 833 -2.67 -5.53 -21.04
N GLY A 834 -3.83 -5.25 -21.63
CA GLY A 834 -4.99 -4.64 -20.96
C GLY A 834 -5.41 -3.28 -21.52
N GLY A 835 -4.68 -2.72 -22.50
CA GLY A 835 -5.20 -1.76 -23.49
C GLY A 835 -5.60 -0.34 -23.04
N ASP A 836 -5.29 0.06 -21.80
CA ASP A 836 -5.83 1.28 -21.19
C ASP A 836 -4.88 2.50 -21.21
N THR A 837 -3.73 2.44 -21.88
CA THR A 837 -2.67 3.44 -21.68
C THR A 837 -2.81 4.66 -22.57
N LEU A 838 -2.97 4.49 -23.88
CA LEU A 838 -3.18 5.59 -24.82
C LEU A 838 -4.61 6.15 -24.73
N SER A 839 -5.60 5.30 -24.44
CA SER A 839 -7.02 5.70 -24.30
C SER A 839 -7.26 6.70 -23.16
N ARG A 840 -6.37 6.78 -22.17
CA ARG A 840 -6.39 7.80 -21.11
C ARG A 840 -6.07 9.22 -21.58
N ARG A 841 -5.54 9.40 -22.79
CA ARG A 841 -5.11 10.72 -23.31
C ARG A 841 -5.68 11.08 -24.69
N VAL A 842 -6.32 10.13 -25.35
CA VAL A 842 -6.89 10.30 -26.68
C VAL A 842 -8.40 10.13 -26.57
N ASP A 843 -9.15 11.10 -27.07
CA ASP A 843 -10.59 10.97 -27.22
C ASP A 843 -10.87 10.00 -28.38
N ALA A 844 -11.46 8.85 -28.07
CA ALA A 844 -11.67 7.78 -29.04
C ALA A 844 -12.73 8.21 -30.07
N ARG A 845 -12.30 8.39 -31.33
CA ARG A 845 -13.23 8.63 -32.45
C ARG A 845 -13.67 7.32 -33.13
N SER A 846 -13.06 6.21 -32.73
CA SER A 846 -13.35 4.85 -33.18
C SER A 846 -13.58 3.97 -31.94
N ASP A 847 -14.66 3.19 -31.94
CA ASP A 847 -14.98 2.22 -30.90
C ASP A 847 -14.17 0.90 -31.04
N TRP A 848 -13.33 0.81 -32.07
CA TRP A 848 -12.57 -0.39 -32.39
C TRP A 848 -11.19 -0.41 -31.73
N THR A 849 -10.73 -1.61 -31.40
CA THR A 849 -9.50 -1.84 -30.65
C THR A 849 -8.43 -2.52 -31.50
N VAL A 850 -7.20 -2.57 -30.99
CA VAL A 850 -6.09 -3.34 -31.56
C VAL A 850 -6.46 -4.81 -31.82
N HIS A 851 -7.31 -5.40 -30.98
CA HIS A 851 -7.79 -6.77 -31.14
C HIS A 851 -8.74 -6.93 -32.32
N ASP A 852 -9.59 -5.93 -32.55
CA ASP A 852 -10.52 -5.96 -33.67
C ASP A 852 -9.76 -5.88 -34.98
N LEU A 853 -8.71 -5.05 -35.06
CA LEU A 853 -7.82 -5.02 -36.21
C LEU A 853 -7.05 -6.35 -36.38
N ALA A 854 -6.60 -6.97 -35.30
CA ALA A 854 -5.92 -8.28 -35.35
C ALA A 854 -6.82 -9.41 -35.89
N ARG A 855 -8.14 -9.30 -35.65
CA ARG A 855 -9.15 -10.28 -36.08
C ARG A 855 -9.80 -9.94 -37.42
N ALA A 856 -9.67 -8.70 -37.88
CA ALA A 856 -10.21 -8.25 -39.15
C ALA A 856 -9.55 -8.99 -40.32
N ASP A 857 -10.39 -9.51 -41.22
CA ASP A 857 -9.96 -10.08 -42.50
C ASP A 857 -9.98 -8.98 -43.57
N LEU A 858 -8.98 -8.11 -43.53
CA LEU A 858 -8.87 -6.99 -44.46
C LEU A 858 -8.12 -7.41 -45.73
N PRO A 859 -8.60 -7.05 -46.94
CA PRO A 859 -7.80 -7.20 -48.16
C PRO A 859 -6.54 -6.33 -48.02
N GLY A 860 -5.37 -6.98 -48.09
CA GLY A 860 -4.10 -6.47 -47.55
C GLY A 860 -3.45 -5.24 -48.20
N ASP A 861 -4.20 -4.48 -49.02
CA ASP A 861 -3.73 -3.29 -49.76
C ASP A 861 -4.61 -2.03 -49.56
N ASP A 862 -5.68 -2.07 -48.76
CA ASP A 862 -6.57 -0.91 -48.56
C ASP A 862 -6.29 -0.15 -47.24
N ALA A 863 -5.67 1.03 -47.35
CA ALA A 863 -5.38 1.90 -46.21
C ALA A 863 -6.65 2.44 -45.53
N ASP A 864 -7.71 2.72 -46.31
CA ASP A 864 -8.98 3.24 -45.78
C ASP A 864 -9.70 2.22 -44.89
N SER A 865 -9.45 0.93 -45.12
CA SER A 865 -9.95 -0.15 -44.27
C SER A 865 -9.32 -0.15 -42.88
N ILE A 866 -8.02 0.17 -42.76
CA ILE A 866 -7.33 0.26 -41.46
C ILE A 866 -7.75 1.52 -40.69
N ARG A 867 -7.99 2.63 -41.40
CA ARG A 867 -8.37 3.93 -40.80
C ARG A 867 -9.65 3.87 -39.95
N ARG A 868 -10.51 2.88 -40.18
CA ARG A 868 -11.72 2.63 -39.37
C ARG A 868 -11.39 2.22 -37.93
N PHE A 869 -10.22 1.64 -37.70
CA PHE A 869 -9.77 1.16 -36.40
C PHE A 869 -8.93 2.18 -35.61
N THR A 870 -8.66 3.35 -36.20
CA THR A 870 -7.73 4.34 -35.66
C THR A 870 -8.42 5.67 -35.36
N SER A 871 -7.90 6.40 -34.38
CA SER A 871 -8.29 7.78 -34.08
C SER A 871 -7.20 8.74 -34.54
N ARG A 872 -7.54 9.70 -35.41
CA ARG A 872 -6.59 10.72 -35.90
C ARG A 872 -6.63 11.99 -35.06
N LEU A 873 -5.49 12.38 -34.51
CA LEU A 873 -5.31 13.60 -33.72
C LEU A 873 -5.08 14.83 -34.63
N PRO A 874 -5.29 16.07 -34.14
CA PRO A 874 -5.04 17.31 -34.89
C PRO A 874 -3.61 17.49 -35.39
N SER A 875 -2.63 16.83 -34.76
CA SER A 875 -1.24 16.81 -35.22
C SER A 875 -1.03 15.97 -36.48
N GLY A 876 -2.02 15.18 -36.89
CA GLY A 876 -1.93 14.21 -37.98
C GLY A 876 -1.56 12.80 -37.51
N LEU A 877 -1.15 12.62 -36.25
CA LEU A 877 -0.84 11.32 -35.65
C LEU A 877 -2.10 10.45 -35.59
N GLU A 878 -1.99 9.21 -36.06
CA GLU A 878 -3.03 8.21 -35.88
C GLU A 878 -2.75 7.34 -34.67
N VAL A 879 -3.81 6.91 -33.98
CA VAL A 879 -3.69 6.14 -32.74
C VAL A 879 -4.59 4.92 -32.84
N LEU A 880 -4.01 3.74 -32.66
CA LEU A 880 -4.71 2.48 -32.50
C LEU A 880 -4.80 2.16 -31.00
N LEU A 881 -6.02 2.23 -30.47
CA LEU A 881 -6.29 2.07 -29.04
C LEU A 881 -6.40 0.59 -28.66
N GLY A 882 -6.04 0.26 -27.42
CA GLY A 882 -6.31 -1.05 -26.85
C GLY A 882 -7.76 -1.18 -26.38
N ASP A 883 -8.15 -2.35 -25.89
CA ASP A 883 -9.47 -2.56 -25.27
C ASP A 883 -9.57 -1.73 -23.97
N PRO A 884 -10.51 -0.77 -23.88
CA PRO A 884 -10.68 0.06 -22.68
C PRO A 884 -11.37 -0.69 -21.54
N THR A 885 -11.85 -1.92 -21.77
CA THR A 885 -12.50 -2.75 -20.75
C THR A 885 -11.51 -3.04 -19.62
N PRO A 886 -11.77 -2.59 -18.38
CA PRO A 886 -10.89 -2.89 -17.26
C PRO A 886 -10.70 -4.40 -17.11
N MET A 887 -9.45 -4.85 -16.96
CA MET A 887 -9.10 -6.28 -16.78
C MET A 887 -9.90 -6.98 -15.67
N SER A 888 -10.49 -6.23 -14.73
CA SER A 888 -11.40 -6.72 -13.69
C SER A 888 -12.78 -7.18 -14.18
N LEU A 889 -13.23 -6.74 -15.36
CA LEU A 889 -14.57 -7.01 -15.95
C LEU A 889 -14.51 -7.97 -17.15
N VAL A 890 -13.32 -8.46 -17.50
CA VAL A 890 -13.11 -9.31 -18.67
C VAL A 890 -13.52 -10.75 -18.38
N GLY A 891 -14.77 -11.06 -18.71
CA GLY A 891 -15.22 -12.43 -18.96
C GLY A 891 -15.08 -12.88 -20.42
N ARG A 892 -14.57 -12.03 -21.34
CA ARG A 892 -14.61 -12.33 -22.80
C ARG A 892 -13.46 -11.85 -23.73
N ALA A 893 -12.47 -11.06 -23.32
CA ALA A 893 -11.38 -10.60 -24.21
C ALA A 893 -9.98 -10.78 -23.58
N ALA A 894 -9.21 -11.78 -24.02
CA ALA A 894 -7.83 -11.97 -23.56
C ALA A 894 -6.95 -10.74 -23.94
N PRO A 895 -5.93 -10.37 -23.13
CA PRO A 895 -4.93 -9.35 -23.53
C PRO A 895 -4.29 -9.67 -24.87
N ILE A 896 -3.84 -8.65 -25.61
CA ILE A 896 -3.21 -8.87 -26.92
C ILE A 896 -2.00 -9.79 -26.77
N ASP A 897 -1.96 -10.86 -27.56
CA ASP A 897 -0.85 -11.81 -27.55
C ASP A 897 0.19 -11.48 -28.63
N ASP A 898 1.34 -12.15 -28.58
CA ASP A 898 2.43 -11.97 -29.54
C ASP A 898 1.99 -12.18 -31.00
N THR A 899 1.08 -13.13 -31.23
CA THR A 899 0.63 -13.49 -32.59
C THR A 899 -0.28 -12.42 -33.15
N GLU A 900 -1.23 -11.94 -32.34
CA GLU A 900 -2.12 -10.83 -32.66
C GLU A 900 -1.30 -9.55 -32.90
N TYR A 901 -0.31 -9.25 -32.05
CA TYR A 901 0.57 -8.09 -32.23
C TYR A 901 1.37 -8.16 -33.54
N ARG A 902 2.02 -9.30 -33.83
CA ARG A 902 2.77 -9.48 -35.11
C ARG A 902 1.86 -9.31 -36.32
N ARG A 903 0.61 -9.76 -36.25
CA ARG A 903 -0.37 -9.60 -37.32
C ARG A 903 -0.74 -8.13 -37.53
N VAL A 904 -1.01 -7.40 -36.46
CA VAL A 904 -1.27 -5.95 -36.51
C VAL A 904 -0.06 -5.22 -37.08
N MET A 905 1.16 -5.51 -36.60
CA MET A 905 2.38 -4.90 -37.12
C MET A 905 2.60 -5.19 -38.61
N ALA A 906 2.28 -6.39 -39.08
CA ALA A 906 2.39 -6.75 -40.50
C ALA A 906 1.40 -5.98 -41.39
N LEU A 907 0.20 -5.67 -40.88
CA LEU A 907 -0.77 -4.82 -41.56
C LEU A 907 -0.31 -3.35 -41.57
N LEU A 908 0.06 -2.82 -40.40
CA LEU A 908 0.47 -1.41 -40.27
C LEU A 908 1.74 -1.10 -41.08
N ALA A 909 2.71 -2.01 -41.11
CA ALA A 909 3.99 -1.79 -41.79
C ALA A 909 3.88 -1.60 -43.32
N ARG A 910 2.72 -1.88 -43.92
CA ARG A 910 2.46 -1.65 -45.36
C ARG A 910 2.00 -0.23 -45.66
N HIS A 911 1.36 0.44 -44.68
CA HIS A 911 0.68 1.71 -44.88
C HIS A 911 1.29 2.86 -44.07
N TYR A 912 1.92 2.55 -42.94
CA TYR A 912 2.53 3.55 -42.05
C TYR A 912 4.06 3.44 -42.11
N PRO A 913 4.74 4.46 -42.66
CA PRO A 913 6.21 4.53 -42.64
C PRO A 913 6.80 4.58 -41.23
N ILE A 914 6.06 5.06 -40.22
CA ILE A 914 6.51 5.06 -38.83
C ILE A 914 5.42 4.49 -37.92
N VAL A 915 5.79 3.49 -37.11
CA VAL A 915 4.93 2.89 -36.09
C VAL A 915 5.59 3.03 -34.72
N LEU A 916 4.89 3.63 -33.75
CA LEU A 916 5.33 3.72 -32.35
C LEU A 916 4.51 2.75 -31.49
N SER A 917 5.18 1.83 -30.80
CA SER A 917 4.53 0.88 -29.89
C SER A 917 4.74 1.32 -28.44
N ASP A 918 3.64 1.66 -27.75
CA ASP A 918 3.63 1.99 -26.33
C ASP A 918 3.60 0.68 -25.52
N SER A 919 4.74 0.21 -24.98
CA SER A 919 4.78 -1.01 -24.14
C SER A 919 5.51 -0.84 -22.80
N ASP A 920 5.11 -1.52 -21.73
CA ASP A 920 5.86 -1.48 -20.47
C ASP A 920 7.05 -2.48 -20.52
N THR A 921 7.98 -2.40 -19.57
CA THR A 921 9.08 -3.40 -19.53
C THR A 921 8.63 -4.77 -19.01
N GLY A 922 7.42 -4.88 -18.45
CA GLY A 922 6.86 -6.14 -17.93
C GLY A 922 6.42 -7.08 -19.06
N ALA A 923 5.88 -6.53 -20.15
CA ALA A 923 5.47 -7.26 -21.34
C ALA A 923 6.65 -7.84 -22.14
N LEU A 924 7.86 -7.32 -21.95
CA LEU A 924 9.05 -7.68 -22.73
C LEU A 924 9.60 -9.08 -22.43
N HIS A 925 9.31 -9.65 -21.25
CA HIS A 925 10.02 -10.84 -20.81
C HIS A 925 9.39 -12.18 -21.12
N ASP A 926 8.08 -12.32 -21.41
CA ASP A 926 7.53 -13.65 -21.78
C ASP A 926 6.27 -13.67 -22.67
N SER A 927 5.50 -12.58 -22.83
CA SER A 927 4.21 -12.61 -23.56
C SER A 927 4.18 -11.87 -24.91
N MET A 928 5.13 -10.96 -25.18
CA MET A 928 5.12 -10.05 -26.35
C MET A 928 6.52 -9.79 -26.92
N ARG A 929 7.29 -10.86 -27.15
CA ARG A 929 8.66 -10.79 -27.74
C ARG A 929 8.69 -10.04 -29.08
N GLY A 930 7.61 -10.12 -29.85
CA GLY A 930 7.38 -9.46 -31.12
C GLY A 930 7.58 -7.95 -31.07
N ILE A 931 7.42 -7.30 -29.90
CA ILE A 931 7.72 -5.86 -29.77
C ILE A 931 9.21 -5.59 -29.96
N LEU A 932 10.08 -6.37 -29.31
CA LEU A 932 11.53 -6.22 -29.43
C LEU A 932 12.06 -6.83 -30.71
N ASP A 933 11.52 -7.98 -31.14
CA ASP A 933 11.94 -8.67 -32.36
C ASP A 933 11.67 -7.83 -33.62
N LEU A 934 10.57 -7.07 -33.63
CA LEU A 934 10.18 -6.25 -34.78
C LEU A 934 10.71 -4.82 -34.71
N ALA A 935 11.17 -4.35 -33.54
CA ALA A 935 11.61 -2.97 -33.36
C ALA A 935 12.95 -2.69 -34.07
N ASP A 936 12.95 -1.68 -34.92
CA ASP A 936 14.17 -1.17 -35.55
C ASP A 936 14.95 -0.27 -34.57
N GLN A 937 14.21 0.38 -33.67
CA GLN A 937 14.73 1.32 -32.68
C GLN A 937 13.99 1.24 -31.33
N LEU A 938 14.72 1.47 -30.24
CA LEU A 938 14.21 1.43 -28.87
C LEU A 938 14.36 2.79 -28.19
N ILE A 939 13.33 3.20 -27.46
CA ILE A 939 13.35 4.36 -26.57
C ILE A 939 13.04 3.88 -25.16
N ILE A 940 13.93 4.15 -24.19
CA ILE A 940 13.69 3.87 -22.78
C ILE A 940 13.41 5.19 -22.04
N VAL A 941 12.22 5.29 -21.44
CA VAL A 941 11.78 6.46 -20.67
C VAL A 941 11.98 6.21 -19.18
N THR A 942 12.66 7.14 -18.52
CA THR A 942 12.91 7.13 -17.08
C THR A 942 12.70 8.51 -16.48
N THR A 943 12.75 8.61 -15.16
CA THR A 943 12.68 9.88 -14.42
C THR A 943 14.01 10.16 -13.74
N PRO A 944 14.30 11.41 -13.34
CA PRO A 944 15.58 11.79 -12.73
C PRO A 944 15.69 11.31 -11.26
N SER A 945 15.55 10.00 -11.05
CA SER A 945 15.71 9.28 -9.79
C SER A 945 16.83 8.27 -9.94
N VAL A 946 17.75 8.23 -8.97
CA VAL A 946 18.87 7.26 -8.95
C VAL A 946 18.37 5.82 -9.07
N GLU A 947 17.25 5.49 -8.42
CA GLU A 947 16.67 4.16 -8.45
C GLU A 947 16.11 3.80 -9.84
N TYR A 948 15.34 4.70 -10.47
CA TYR A 948 14.75 4.45 -11.78
C TYR A 948 15.76 4.51 -12.92
N MET A 949 16.79 5.33 -12.81
CA MET A 949 17.91 5.36 -13.74
C MET A 949 18.76 4.09 -13.62
N ARG A 950 19.06 3.63 -12.40
CA ARG A 950 19.71 2.32 -12.20
C ARG A 950 18.86 1.18 -12.76
N SER A 951 17.54 1.25 -12.54
CA SER A 951 16.62 0.26 -13.08
C SER A 951 16.63 0.24 -14.61
N ALA A 952 16.67 1.39 -15.26
CA ALA A 952 16.77 1.48 -16.71
C ALA A 952 18.11 0.89 -17.22
N HIS A 953 19.23 1.13 -16.53
CA HIS A 953 20.49 0.47 -16.85
C HIS A 953 20.41 -1.05 -16.77
N ILE A 954 19.83 -1.60 -15.69
CA ILE A 954 19.64 -3.05 -15.53
C ILE A 954 18.77 -3.61 -16.65
N THR A 955 17.71 -2.91 -17.06
CA THR A 955 16.88 -3.32 -18.19
C THR A 955 17.68 -3.35 -19.49
N LEU A 956 18.55 -2.37 -19.76
CA LEU A 956 19.42 -2.39 -20.94
C LEU A 956 20.45 -3.52 -20.89
N ASP A 957 20.97 -3.85 -19.71
CA ASP A 957 21.85 -5.03 -19.52
C ASP A 957 21.12 -6.32 -19.86
N GLN A 958 19.92 -6.50 -19.31
CA GLN A 958 19.09 -7.68 -19.56
C GLN A 958 18.72 -7.83 -21.04
N LEU A 959 18.29 -6.74 -21.69
CA LEU A 959 17.98 -6.78 -23.12
C LEU A 959 19.19 -7.14 -23.98
N ALA A 960 20.40 -6.70 -23.58
CA ALA A 960 21.62 -7.07 -24.28
C ALA A 960 21.97 -8.55 -24.05
N GLU A 961 21.81 -9.05 -22.82
CA GLU A 961 21.99 -10.46 -22.46
C GLU A 961 20.98 -11.37 -23.19
N ASP A 962 19.76 -10.91 -23.41
CA ASP A 962 18.67 -11.62 -24.09
C ASP A 962 18.80 -11.61 -25.63
N GLY A 963 19.90 -11.08 -26.17
CA GLY A 963 20.21 -11.12 -27.61
C GLY A 963 19.82 -9.87 -28.39
N HIS A 964 19.29 -8.83 -27.74
CA HIS A 964 18.95 -7.55 -28.37
C HIS A 964 20.08 -6.50 -28.25
N ALA A 965 21.33 -6.94 -28.15
CA ALA A 965 22.49 -6.07 -27.95
C ALA A 965 22.61 -4.95 -29.01
N ASP A 966 22.32 -5.26 -30.28
CA ASP A 966 22.36 -4.25 -31.35
C ASP A 966 21.23 -3.22 -31.25
N LEU A 967 20.06 -3.64 -30.79
CA LEU A 967 18.94 -2.73 -30.50
C LEU A 967 19.27 -1.83 -29.30
N VAL A 968 19.86 -2.40 -28.24
CA VAL A 968 20.34 -1.66 -27.06
C VAL A 968 21.41 -0.64 -27.43
N ARG A 969 22.38 -0.97 -28.30
CA ARG A 969 23.39 -0.01 -28.78
C ARG A 969 22.78 1.23 -29.45
N ARG A 970 21.62 1.08 -30.08
CA ARG A 970 20.90 2.16 -30.76
C ARG A 970 19.82 2.81 -29.88
N VAL A 971 19.71 2.41 -28.61
CA VAL A 971 18.65 2.92 -27.72
C VAL A 971 18.80 4.43 -27.51
N ILE A 972 17.67 5.13 -27.40
CA ILE A 972 17.63 6.52 -26.94
C ILE A 972 17.06 6.53 -25.53
N THR A 973 17.77 7.15 -24.60
CA THR A 973 17.28 7.31 -23.22
C THR A 973 16.58 8.66 -23.08
N VAL A 974 15.32 8.64 -22.64
CA VAL A 974 14.57 9.85 -22.31
C VAL A 974 14.48 9.98 -20.80
N VAL A 975 15.01 11.08 -20.28
CA VAL A 975 14.87 11.47 -18.87
C VAL A 975 13.77 12.50 -18.77
N ASN A 976 12.59 12.06 -18.36
CA ASN A 976 11.40 12.89 -18.26
C ASN A 976 11.30 13.53 -16.87
N MET A 977 11.29 14.87 -16.82
CA MET A 977 11.28 15.62 -15.57
C MET A 977 9.84 15.73 -15.03
N SER A 978 9.60 15.20 -13.83
CA SER A 978 8.27 15.17 -13.21
C SER A 978 7.83 16.48 -12.53
N HIS A 979 8.73 17.46 -12.45
CA HIS A 979 8.51 18.76 -11.83
C HIS A 979 9.51 19.80 -12.34
N ASP A 980 9.18 21.08 -12.28
CA ASP A 980 10.02 22.17 -12.77
C ASP A 980 11.20 22.42 -11.82
N VAL A 981 12.35 21.82 -12.14
CA VAL A 981 13.61 22.03 -11.43
C VAL A 981 14.72 22.42 -12.40
N PRO A 982 15.62 23.34 -12.01
CA PRO A 982 16.78 23.68 -12.83
C PRO A 982 17.64 22.44 -13.10
N TRP A 983 18.09 22.29 -14.35
CA TRP A 983 19.13 21.32 -14.69
C TRP A 983 20.43 21.70 -13.96
N THR A 984 21.04 20.76 -13.25
CA THR A 984 22.23 20.96 -12.41
C THR A 984 23.26 19.87 -12.72
N ASP A 985 24.53 20.10 -12.34
CA ASP A 985 25.64 19.13 -12.49
C ASP A 985 25.31 17.74 -11.91
N HIS A 986 24.42 17.67 -10.92
CA HIS A 986 23.92 16.41 -10.39
C HIS A 986 23.19 15.57 -11.45
N TYR A 987 22.30 16.18 -12.24
CA TYR A 987 21.59 15.48 -13.30
C TYR A 987 22.51 15.14 -14.47
N GLU A 988 23.50 15.98 -14.76
CA GLU A 988 24.55 15.63 -15.71
C GLU A 988 25.31 14.37 -15.28
N GLY A 989 25.72 14.29 -14.01
CA GLY A 989 26.38 13.10 -13.46
C GLY A 989 25.50 11.85 -13.50
N LEU A 990 24.18 11.98 -13.30
CA LEU A 990 23.26 10.86 -13.42
C LEU A 990 23.06 10.41 -14.87
N THR A 991 23.04 11.34 -15.83
CA THR A 991 22.91 11.00 -17.27
C THR A 991 24.19 10.51 -17.92
N ALA A 992 25.35 10.76 -17.31
CA ALA A 992 26.65 10.38 -17.86
C ALA A 992 26.73 8.88 -18.18
N GLY A 993 26.24 8.01 -17.29
CA GLY A 993 26.28 6.55 -17.51
C GLY A 993 25.44 6.07 -18.70
N PHE A 994 24.43 6.84 -19.12
CA PHE A 994 23.65 6.50 -20.32
C PHE A 994 24.37 6.91 -21.60
N ARG A 995 25.13 8.01 -21.60
CA ARG A 995 25.84 8.48 -22.81
C ARG A 995 26.84 7.46 -23.36
N ASP A 996 27.38 6.60 -22.49
CA ASP A 996 28.30 5.54 -22.89
C ASP A 996 27.60 4.29 -23.48
N ARG A 997 26.28 4.18 -23.29
CA ARG A 997 25.49 2.98 -23.58
C ARG A 997 24.32 3.20 -24.55
N SER A 998 23.83 4.43 -24.63
CA SER A 998 22.73 4.84 -25.49
C SER A 998 23.24 5.75 -26.59
N ARG A 999 22.59 5.69 -27.75
CA ARG A 999 22.90 6.54 -28.89
C ARG A 999 22.78 8.03 -28.55
N GLY A 1000 21.80 8.35 -27.71
CA GLY A 1000 21.57 9.68 -27.22
C GLY A 1000 20.80 9.67 -25.90
N VAL A 1001 20.90 10.77 -25.18
CA VAL A 1001 20.11 11.03 -23.97
C VAL A 1001 19.39 12.34 -24.18
N VAL A 1002 18.06 12.31 -24.12
CA VAL A 1002 17.21 13.51 -24.21
C VAL A 1002 16.59 13.78 -22.85
N VAL A 1003 16.73 15.00 -22.38
CA VAL A 1003 16.08 15.45 -21.15
C VAL A 1003 14.85 16.24 -21.54
N VAL A 1004 13.68 15.72 -21.19
CA VAL A 1004 12.41 16.41 -21.43
C VAL A 1004 12.08 17.22 -20.18
N PRO A 1005 12.09 18.57 -20.25
CA PRO A 1005 11.78 19.41 -19.10
C PRO A 1005 10.32 19.25 -18.70
N TYR A 1006 10.00 19.60 -17.45
CA TYR A 1006 8.63 19.61 -16.98
C TYR A 1006 7.81 20.64 -17.77
N ASP A 1007 6.64 20.20 -18.21
CA ASP A 1007 5.67 20.98 -18.95
C ASP A 1007 4.27 20.71 -18.40
N GLU A 1008 3.57 21.79 -18.03
CA GLU A 1008 2.24 21.71 -17.43
C GLU A 1008 1.22 21.09 -18.39
N HIS A 1009 1.34 21.36 -19.69
CA HIS A 1009 0.43 20.79 -20.70
C HIS A 1009 0.60 19.27 -20.79
N LEU A 1010 1.84 18.77 -20.75
CA LEU A 1010 2.12 17.33 -20.73
C LEU A 1010 1.70 16.64 -19.44
N ALA A 1011 1.70 17.35 -18.31
CA ALA A 1011 1.26 16.84 -17.01
C ALA A 1011 -0.27 16.68 -16.90
N SER A 1012 -1.04 17.41 -17.71
CA SER A 1012 -2.50 17.32 -17.74
C SER A 1012 -3.00 15.97 -18.32
N ARG A 1013 -4.15 15.48 -17.84
CA ARG A 1013 -4.81 14.23 -18.32
C ARG A 1013 -5.67 14.48 -19.57
N GLY A 1014 -5.08 15.02 -20.63
CA GLY A 1014 -5.80 15.33 -21.86
C GLY A 1014 -4.93 15.20 -23.12
N GLU A 1015 -5.53 15.53 -24.27
CA GLU A 1015 -4.89 15.45 -25.57
C GLU A 1015 -3.67 16.40 -25.69
N ILE A 1016 -2.61 15.93 -26.35
CA ILE A 1016 -1.36 16.69 -26.48
C ILE A 1016 -1.42 17.63 -27.70
N ASP A 1017 -1.61 18.94 -27.45
CA ASP A 1017 -1.44 20.00 -28.44
C ASP A 1017 -0.02 20.59 -28.39
N LEU A 1018 0.75 20.35 -29.45
CA LEU A 1018 2.13 20.84 -29.59
C LEU A 1018 2.24 22.37 -29.50
N ARG A 1019 1.19 23.11 -29.85
CA ARG A 1019 1.18 24.59 -29.81
C ARG A 1019 1.13 25.15 -28.40
N ARG A 1020 0.75 24.32 -27.42
CA ARG A 1020 0.65 24.67 -26.00
C ARG A 1020 1.91 24.30 -25.21
N LEU A 1021 2.83 23.55 -25.80
CA LEU A 1021 4.09 23.19 -25.17
C LEU A 1021 4.99 24.42 -25.02
N ALA A 1022 5.69 24.50 -23.89
CA ALA A 1022 6.75 25.47 -23.72
C ALA A 1022 7.84 25.22 -24.79
N SER A 1023 8.45 26.30 -25.31
CA SER A 1023 9.43 26.19 -26.39
C SER A 1023 10.59 25.25 -26.06
N ARG A 1024 11.03 25.19 -24.80
CA ARG A 1024 12.08 24.26 -24.34
C ARG A 1024 11.65 22.78 -24.41
N THR A 1025 10.38 22.50 -24.18
CA THR A 1025 9.79 21.16 -24.22
C THR A 1025 9.61 20.72 -25.66
N LEU A 1026 9.09 21.61 -26.51
CA LEU A 1026 8.99 21.37 -27.95
C LEU A 1026 10.36 21.17 -28.58
N ASP A 1027 11.36 22.00 -28.22
CA ASP A 1027 12.74 21.84 -28.67
C ASP A 1027 13.30 20.46 -28.21
N ALA A 1028 13.03 20.00 -26.99
CA ALA A 1028 13.46 18.68 -26.52
C ALA A 1028 12.80 17.52 -27.29
N TYR A 1029 11.52 17.63 -27.66
CA TYR A 1029 10.87 16.62 -28.52
C TYR A 1029 11.32 16.70 -29.99
N LEU A 1030 11.69 17.88 -30.50
CA LEU A 1030 12.36 18.02 -31.79
C LEU A 1030 13.76 17.37 -31.76
N ASP A 1031 14.48 17.49 -30.65
CA ASP A 1031 15.77 16.82 -30.46
C ASP A 1031 15.61 15.30 -30.41
N LEU A 1032 14.59 14.81 -29.69
CA LEU A 1032 14.24 13.39 -29.68
C LEU A 1032 13.86 12.89 -31.08
N ALA A 1033 13.02 13.63 -31.80
CA ALA A 1033 12.60 13.27 -33.16
C ALA A 1033 13.77 13.26 -34.15
N ALA A 1034 14.72 14.21 -34.02
CA ALA A 1034 15.94 14.21 -34.83
C ALA A 1034 16.84 13.00 -34.52
N LEU A 1035 17.07 12.67 -33.25
CA LEU A 1035 17.84 11.48 -32.85
C LEU A 1035 17.21 10.16 -33.30
N VAL A 1036 15.87 10.11 -33.32
CA VAL A 1036 15.11 9.01 -33.92
C VAL A 1036 15.38 8.95 -35.42
N ALA A 1037 15.26 10.08 -36.12
CA ALA A 1037 15.39 10.16 -37.57
C ALA A 1037 16.81 9.89 -38.08
N GLU A 1038 17.85 10.18 -37.29
CA GLU A 1038 19.23 9.72 -37.55
C GLU A 1038 19.31 8.17 -37.61
N GLY A 1039 18.32 7.45 -37.08
CA GLY A 1039 18.22 5.99 -37.12
C GLY A 1039 17.54 5.45 -38.36
N PHE A 1040 17.01 6.32 -39.22
CA PHE A 1040 16.34 5.92 -40.43
C PHE A 1040 17.34 5.35 -41.46
N PRO A 1041 16.95 4.30 -42.20
CA PRO A 1041 17.78 3.79 -43.29
C PRO A 1041 18.10 4.90 -44.30
N GLY A 1042 19.39 5.16 -44.56
CA GLY A 1042 19.85 6.18 -45.52
C GLY A 1042 20.20 7.55 -44.93
N ALA A 1043 20.07 7.78 -43.62
CA ALA A 1043 20.45 9.04 -42.96
C ALA A 1043 21.97 9.22 -42.76
N GLY A 1044 22.81 8.32 -43.31
CA GLY A 1044 24.25 8.26 -43.05
C GLY A 1044 25.14 7.92 -44.24
N ASP A 1045 24.67 8.16 -45.48
CA ASP A 1045 25.54 8.19 -46.67
C ASP A 1045 26.08 9.61 -46.93
#